data_AF-A0A182JZE6-F1
#
_entry.id   AF-A0A182JZE6-F1
#
_cell.length_a   1.000
_cell.length_b   1.000
_cell.length_c   1.000
_cell.angle_alpha   90.00
_cell.angle_beta   90.00
_cell.angle_gamma   90.00
#
_symmetry.space_group_name_H-M   'P 1'
#
loop_
_entity.id
_entity.type
_entity.pdbx_description
1 polymer ?
#
loop_
_entity_poly.entity_id
_entity_poly.type
_entity_poly.pdbx_seq_one_letter_code
_entity_poly.pdbx_strand_id
1 'polypeptide(L)'
;MEKQRNDLITTINADKQQLLLLEDKILKVLYSSQGNILDDEELVESLNESKEMSTIIADRLIETERTELNIAATREKYRVLAARGAILYFVVASLSEIDPMYQFSLRYFTQVYCSVVEQPHSRMELPERLATLLEDITFTVFSNICRGLFEKHKLICGFLVAFAICKEAQQFSDEEFSFIVRGPSQRKFSLERKPPFLSDNQWIACCFLEVHDPLQFADLTNHLHRSMIIAIEDFREDLCLAPVPEQTAIDWNARLSVSEKLMLVAALKDEFLVIAVTEFIRFALGKRYTEPPKNTGLASLYADISPTIPLVFVLSAGSDPMTALIKFAQERDCVERLHSISLGQGQGPAAEALIEAGTRSGSWVFLQNCHLATSWMEAMEKIVNRIAMGLQTVDSSFRLFLSSMPVRTFPISVLQNSVKVTNEPPKGLRSNLVRSLTELDRSWFEFHVLGAQWRALVFGLCMFHGVILERRKFGPLGWNITYEFSESDRECALRTLDIYCDRELRAPIPWDALEYINGEITYGGRVTDVWDQRCLRAILKRFSSPLILTDGYSYSASGLYHCPTGDEALKINGFLQYAGQLSIHDPPDIFGMHENANIIFNRNETHFFLNTLLESQSGGDSLGEEAMAAMDKMCLEKVDSIRKALPTAIDYEELHPSLLHRDAKNRIPSLTTVLIQEVDRFDRLLSVLHGSLRDLEKAIQGFVVMSESLETIYRAFGNNQVPQIWHPKGYLSTKALASWVTDLQHRIEYVQNWCVEGLPVSSWVCGLFFPQSFLTGTLQTYARKHNIPIDTLRFDFEIMNVTLHQSTIYEERSKKNTIQLFRNLNPPNDGIFIHGLFIEAGRWDVKEGGLCDARHRELIAHLPVVWLKPATDLIVGRRYEAPLYKTSVRAGVLSTTGQSTNFVLSVLLDSELPSDYWILRGTALVTLITD
;
A
#
# COMPACT_ATOMS: atom_id res chain seq x y z
N MET A 1 36.50 22.61 25.99
CA MET A 1 35.65 23.66 25.41
C MET A 1 34.30 23.78 26.13
N GLU A 2 33.33 22.85 25.99
CA GLU A 2 32.02 23.04 26.67
C GLU A 2 32.10 23.02 28.21
N LYS A 3 32.90 22.13 28.81
CA LYS A 3 33.16 22.17 30.26
C LYS A 3 33.77 23.52 30.69
N GLN A 4 34.76 24.00 29.94
CA GLN A 4 35.39 25.31 30.17
C GLN A 4 34.40 26.46 30.02
N ARG A 5 33.42 26.37 29.10
CA ARG A 5 32.37 27.38 28.94
C ARG A 5 31.46 27.45 30.16
N ASN A 6 31.01 26.30 30.67
CA ASN A 6 30.17 26.27 31.87
C ASN A 6 30.93 26.88 33.06
N ASP A 7 32.21 26.54 33.21
CA ASP A 7 33.07 27.11 34.23
C ASP A 7 33.26 28.63 34.01
N LEU A 8 33.47 29.09 32.77
CA LEU A 8 33.58 30.51 32.41
C LEU A 8 32.29 31.28 32.72
N ILE A 9 31.11 30.76 32.41
CA ILE A 9 29.82 31.41 32.70
C ILE A 9 29.65 31.59 34.22
N THR A 10 30.00 30.57 35.01
CA THR A 10 29.96 30.70 36.47
C THR A 10 30.95 31.74 36.98
N THR A 11 32.12 31.83 36.36
CA THR A 11 33.18 32.79 36.72
C THR A 11 32.78 34.23 36.35
N ILE A 12 32.22 34.44 35.16
CA ILE A 12 31.71 35.74 34.69
C ILE A 12 30.59 36.24 35.63
N ASN A 13 29.68 35.36 36.04
CA ASN A 13 28.62 35.74 36.98
C ASN A 13 29.18 36.11 38.36
N ALA A 14 30.19 35.38 38.85
CA ALA A 14 30.85 35.69 40.11
C ALA A 14 31.62 37.02 40.05
N ASP A 15 32.36 37.26 38.97
CA ASP A 15 33.13 38.49 38.74
C ASP A 15 32.20 39.72 38.60
N LYS A 16 31.06 39.59 37.91
CA LYS A 16 30.01 40.64 37.83
C LYS A 16 29.39 40.94 39.20
N GLN A 17 29.14 39.91 40.01
CA GLN A 17 28.66 40.10 41.39
C GLN A 17 29.71 40.78 42.26
N GLN A 18 30.99 40.42 42.13
CA GLN A 18 32.07 41.07 42.87
C GLN A 18 32.23 42.56 42.49
N LEU A 19 32.08 42.92 41.21
CA LEU A 19 32.08 44.31 40.78
C LEU A 19 30.94 45.12 41.41
N LEU A 20 29.72 44.58 41.41
CA LEU A 20 28.56 45.20 42.07
C LEU A 20 28.78 45.38 43.57
N LEU A 21 29.33 44.37 44.25
CA LEU A 21 29.66 44.46 45.67
C LEU A 21 30.75 45.51 45.97
N LEU A 22 31.72 45.66 45.05
CA LEU A 22 32.73 46.69 45.14
C LEU A 22 32.13 48.09 44.96
N GLU A 23 31.23 48.27 43.99
CA GLU A 23 30.50 49.52 43.77
C GLU A 23 29.65 49.90 44.99
N ASP A 24 28.89 48.94 45.53
CA ASP A 24 28.10 49.13 46.76
C ASP A 24 28.98 49.45 47.97
N LYS A 25 30.16 48.80 48.08
CA LYS A 25 31.16 49.11 49.12
C LYS A 25 31.66 50.54 48.96
N ILE A 26 32.03 50.98 47.76
CA ILE A 26 32.47 52.36 47.47
C ILE A 26 31.37 53.36 47.85
N LEU A 27 30.13 53.11 47.41
CA LEU A 27 28.98 53.97 47.72
C LEU A 27 28.70 54.06 49.22
N LYS A 28 28.82 52.94 49.93
CA LYS A 28 28.61 52.88 51.39
C LYS A 28 29.68 53.65 52.15
N VAL A 29 30.95 53.50 51.77
CA VAL A 29 32.08 54.19 52.43
C VAL A 29 32.02 55.71 52.14
N LEU A 30 31.64 56.11 50.92
CA LEU A 30 31.36 57.52 50.56
C LEU A 30 30.17 58.12 51.32
N TYR A 31 29.11 57.33 51.57
CA TYR A 31 27.95 57.79 52.32
C TYR A 31 28.24 57.95 53.82
N SER A 32 29.12 57.11 54.38
CA SER A 32 29.49 57.18 55.80
C SER A 32 30.48 58.28 56.15
N SER A 33 31.23 58.82 55.17
CA SER A 33 32.18 59.90 55.42
C SER A 33 31.46 61.24 55.66
N GLN A 34 31.61 61.81 56.85
CA GLN A 34 31.10 63.15 57.19
C GLN A 34 32.29 64.09 57.48
N GLY A 35 32.60 65.01 56.56
CA GLY A 35 33.71 65.96 56.70
C GLY A 35 34.52 66.14 55.42
N ASN A 36 35.74 66.67 55.55
CA ASN A 36 36.66 66.87 54.43
C ASN A 36 37.24 65.52 53.99
N ILE A 37 36.81 65.03 52.81
CA ILE A 37 37.05 63.68 52.27
C ILE A 37 38.55 63.34 52.12
N LEU A 38 39.41 64.37 52.03
CA LEU A 38 40.86 64.22 51.86
C LEU A 38 41.61 63.87 53.15
N ASP A 39 40.97 64.01 54.32
CA ASP A 39 41.60 63.80 55.63
C ASP A 39 41.37 62.37 56.18
N ASP A 40 40.61 61.54 55.45
CA ASP A 40 40.25 60.16 55.84
C ASP A 40 41.16 59.16 55.11
N GLU A 41 42.31 58.83 55.72
CA GLU A 41 43.31 57.91 55.14
C GLU A 41 42.74 56.51 54.84
N GLU A 42 41.84 55.99 55.69
CA GLU A 42 41.20 54.68 55.49
C GLU A 42 40.28 54.67 54.26
N LEU A 43 39.57 55.78 54.01
CA LEU A 43 38.74 55.96 52.82
C LEU A 43 39.59 55.96 51.54
N VAL A 44 40.71 56.69 51.53
CA VAL A 44 41.61 56.79 50.37
C VAL A 44 42.28 55.46 50.07
N GLU A 45 42.72 54.71 51.08
CA GLU A 45 43.33 53.40 50.92
C GLU A 45 42.32 52.36 50.40
N SER A 46 41.12 52.29 50.99
CA SER A 46 40.05 51.39 50.53
C SER A 46 39.55 51.74 49.12
N LEU A 47 39.57 53.02 48.71
CA LEU A 47 39.23 53.44 47.35
C LEU A 47 40.29 53.01 46.34
N ASN A 48 41.58 53.13 46.68
CA ASN A 48 42.67 52.66 45.82
C ASN A 48 42.67 51.14 45.67
N GLU A 49 42.52 50.39 46.76
CA GLU A 49 42.40 48.92 46.71
C GLU A 49 41.18 48.49 45.88
N SER A 50 40.03 49.15 46.07
CA SER A 50 38.82 48.83 45.29
C SER A 50 38.98 49.21 43.82
N LYS A 51 39.69 50.30 43.50
CA LYS A 51 40.00 50.69 42.13
C LYS A 51 40.92 49.67 41.45
N GLU A 52 42.00 49.26 42.11
CA GLU A 52 42.91 48.24 41.57
C GLU A 52 42.17 46.90 41.34
N MET A 53 41.40 46.45 42.33
CA MET A 53 40.64 45.20 42.23
C MET A 53 39.57 45.28 41.13
N SER A 54 38.88 46.42 40.96
CA SER A 54 37.95 46.66 39.87
C SER A 54 38.62 46.59 38.50
N THR A 55 39.81 47.20 38.34
CA THR A 55 40.56 47.12 37.07
C THR A 55 41.01 45.70 36.73
N ILE A 56 41.49 44.94 37.72
CA ILE A 56 41.90 43.54 37.53
C ILE A 56 40.71 42.66 37.15
N ILE A 57 39.54 42.86 37.78
CA ILE A 57 38.33 42.11 37.44
C ILE A 57 37.83 42.51 36.04
N ALA A 58 37.87 43.79 35.68
CA ALA A 58 37.48 44.27 34.35
C ALA A 58 38.36 43.66 33.23
N ASP A 59 39.68 43.63 33.41
CA ASP A 59 40.60 43.03 32.43
C ASP A 59 40.37 41.52 32.28
N ARG A 60 40.14 40.81 33.40
CA ARG A 60 39.80 39.38 33.39
C ARG A 60 38.45 39.13 32.72
N LEU A 61 37.48 40.02 32.90
CA LEU A 61 36.17 39.93 32.28
C LEU A 61 36.28 40.10 30.76
N ILE A 62 37.13 41.00 30.28
CA ILE A 62 37.43 41.16 28.84
C ILE A 62 38.09 39.90 28.26
N GLU A 63 39.07 39.31 28.96
CA GLU A 63 39.70 38.06 28.51
C GLU A 63 38.71 36.89 28.47
N THR A 64 37.88 36.74 29.50
CA THR A 64 36.87 35.68 29.58
C THR A 64 35.79 35.85 28.50
N GLU A 65 35.30 37.07 28.24
CA GLU A 65 34.39 37.36 27.13
C GLU A 65 35.02 37.02 25.77
N ARG A 66 36.31 37.33 25.56
CA ARG A 66 37.02 36.94 24.34
C ARG A 66 37.12 35.41 24.19
N THR A 67 37.37 34.69 25.29
CA THR A 67 37.36 33.22 25.26
C THR A 67 35.97 32.64 25.02
N GLU A 68 34.92 33.26 25.57
CA GLU A 68 33.52 32.87 25.32
C GLU A 68 33.17 33.05 23.84
N LEU A 69 33.55 34.19 23.23
CA LEU A 69 33.37 34.44 21.80
C LEU A 69 34.08 33.39 20.93
N ASN A 70 35.31 33.01 21.29
CA ASN A 70 36.05 31.96 20.57
C ASN A 70 35.37 30.58 20.70
N ILE A 71 34.82 30.26 21.87
CA ILE A 71 34.07 29.02 22.10
C ILE A 71 32.75 29.06 21.30
N ALA A 72 32.03 30.17 21.33
CA ALA A 72 30.79 30.37 20.57
C ALA A 72 31.03 30.24 19.06
N ALA A 73 32.10 30.86 18.54
CA ALA A 73 32.49 30.73 17.14
C ALA A 73 32.84 29.27 16.77
N THR A 74 33.42 28.50 17.70
CA THR A 74 33.69 27.07 17.48
C THR A 74 32.40 26.25 17.52
N ARG A 75 31.45 26.58 18.41
CA ARG A 75 30.15 25.93 18.53
C ARG A 75 29.29 26.12 17.28
N GLU A 76 29.32 27.31 16.69
CA GLU A 76 28.55 27.62 15.47
C GLU A 76 28.94 26.71 14.31
N LYS A 77 30.20 26.28 14.24
CA LYS A 77 30.67 25.32 13.21
C LYS A 77 29.97 23.95 13.31
N TYR A 78 29.51 23.55 14.50
CA TYR A 78 28.77 22.29 14.71
C TYR A 78 27.25 22.44 14.60
N ARG A 79 26.73 23.65 14.36
CA ARG A 79 25.28 23.91 14.26
C ARG A 79 24.63 23.10 13.14
N VAL A 80 25.36 22.83 12.05
CA VAL A 80 24.88 22.01 10.92
C VAL A 80 24.50 20.59 11.36
N LEU A 81 25.25 19.99 12.30
CA LEU A 81 24.92 18.67 12.85
C LEU A 81 23.62 18.73 13.67
N ALA A 82 23.45 19.78 14.47
CA ALA A 82 22.24 19.96 15.28
C ALA A 82 21.00 20.23 14.41
N ALA A 83 21.15 21.01 13.33
CA ALA A 83 20.09 21.24 12.35
C ALA A 83 19.68 19.94 11.66
N ARG A 84 20.65 19.15 11.17
CA ARG A 84 20.39 17.81 10.62
C ARG A 84 19.68 16.89 11.62
N GLY A 85 20.14 16.87 12.87
CA GLY A 85 19.52 16.08 13.94
C GLY A 85 18.07 16.49 14.21
N ALA A 86 17.76 17.79 14.22
CA ALA A 86 16.39 18.28 14.38
C ALA A 86 15.49 17.86 13.21
N ILE A 87 15.97 18.00 11.97
CA ILE A 87 15.24 17.59 10.77
C ILE A 87 14.91 16.09 10.83
N LEU A 88 15.91 15.25 11.11
CA LEU A 88 15.72 13.81 11.26
C LEU A 88 14.70 13.49 12.34
N TYR A 89 14.77 14.14 13.51
CA TYR A 89 13.79 13.90 14.57
C TYR A 89 12.36 14.25 14.17
N PHE A 90 12.14 15.37 13.47
CA PHE A 90 10.79 15.75 13.02
C PHE A 90 10.22 14.78 11.99
N VAL A 91 11.04 14.30 11.05
CA VAL A 91 10.64 13.24 10.11
C VAL A 91 10.27 11.96 10.86
N VAL A 92 11.02 11.60 11.90
CA VAL A 92 10.77 10.40 12.69
C VAL A 92 9.51 10.53 13.54
N ALA A 93 9.24 11.73 14.06
CA ALA A 93 8.01 12.01 14.80
C ALA A 93 6.77 11.92 13.91
N SER A 94 6.86 12.37 12.64
CA SER A 94 5.73 12.29 11.70
C SER A 94 5.38 10.86 11.28
N LEU A 95 6.31 9.90 11.40
CA LEU A 95 6.02 8.48 11.11
C LEU A 95 4.89 7.91 11.99
N SER A 96 4.66 8.49 13.16
CA SER A 96 3.57 8.07 14.06
C SER A 96 2.17 8.31 13.49
N GLU A 97 2.05 9.20 12.49
CA GLU A 97 0.80 9.46 11.78
C GLU A 97 0.48 8.36 10.77
N ILE A 98 1.52 7.68 10.23
CA ILE A 98 1.39 6.58 9.27
C ILE A 98 0.89 5.31 9.96
N ASP A 99 1.56 4.91 11.06
CA ASP A 99 1.17 3.75 11.84
C ASP A 99 1.32 4.05 13.35
N PRO A 100 0.31 3.73 14.18
CA PRO A 100 0.37 3.98 15.62
C PRO A 100 1.55 3.29 16.33
N MET A 101 2.12 2.23 15.74
CA MET A 101 3.31 1.54 16.28
C MET A 101 4.61 2.31 16.05
N TYR A 102 4.65 3.31 15.17
CA TYR A 102 5.84 4.07 14.80
C TYR A 102 6.09 5.25 15.75
N GLN A 103 6.09 4.93 17.04
CA GLN A 103 6.31 5.89 18.12
C GLN A 103 7.75 5.78 18.62
N PHE A 104 8.53 6.86 18.47
CA PHE A 104 9.91 6.93 18.93
C PHE A 104 10.06 8.06 19.95
N SER A 105 10.71 7.79 21.09
CA SER A 105 11.01 8.84 22.07
C SER A 105 12.19 9.69 21.64
N LEU A 106 12.18 10.96 22.03
CA LEU A 106 13.36 11.83 21.91
C LEU A 106 14.56 11.23 22.63
N ARG A 107 14.36 10.59 23.80
CA ARG A 107 15.42 9.94 24.56
C ARG A 107 16.12 8.84 23.74
N TYR A 108 15.34 7.96 23.10
CA TYR A 108 15.88 6.93 22.23
C TYR A 108 16.64 7.54 21.03
N PHE A 109 16.04 8.54 20.38
CA PHE A 109 16.69 9.25 19.27
C PHE A 109 18.03 9.88 19.69
N THR A 110 18.06 10.58 20.83
CA THR A 110 19.29 11.19 21.37
C THR A 110 20.33 10.13 21.70
N GLN A 111 19.94 8.98 22.26
CA GLN A 111 20.88 7.90 22.56
C GLN A 111 21.52 7.35 21.27
N VAL A 112 20.73 7.11 20.22
CA VAL A 112 21.23 6.67 18.92
C VAL A 112 22.16 7.74 18.32
N TYR A 113 21.74 9.00 18.34
CA TYR A 113 22.53 10.12 17.84
C TYR A 113 23.89 10.24 18.57
N CYS A 114 23.88 10.22 19.89
CA CYS A 114 25.09 10.30 20.72
C CYS A 114 26.01 9.09 20.52
N SER A 115 25.45 7.89 20.33
CA SER A 115 26.25 6.68 20.11
C SER A 115 27.16 6.78 18.88
N VAL A 116 26.71 7.48 17.82
CA VAL A 116 27.53 7.73 16.63
C VAL A 116 28.63 8.74 16.95
N VAL A 117 28.31 9.82 17.66
CA VAL A 117 29.27 10.88 18.01
C VAL A 117 30.37 10.37 18.95
N GLU A 118 30.05 9.43 19.83
CA GLU A 118 30.98 8.81 20.79
C GLU A 118 31.95 7.80 20.14
N GLN A 119 31.66 7.30 18.94
CA GLN A 119 32.55 6.36 18.26
C GLN A 119 33.92 7.01 17.97
N PRO A 120 35.02 6.26 18.09
CA PRO A 120 36.36 6.78 17.80
C PRO A 120 36.51 7.03 16.30
N HIS A 121 36.66 8.31 15.94
CA HIS A 121 36.91 8.73 14.55
C HIS A 121 38.42 8.93 14.33
N SER A 122 38.89 8.58 13.13
CA SER A 122 40.23 8.91 12.67
C SER A 122 40.49 10.42 12.72
N ARG A 123 41.75 10.83 12.87
CA ARG A 123 42.14 12.24 12.95
C ARG A 123 41.91 12.91 11.58
N MET A 124 40.82 13.66 11.47
CA MET A 124 40.37 14.35 10.25
C MET A 124 40.32 15.87 10.46
N GLU A 125 40.41 16.64 9.38
CA GLU A 125 40.12 18.07 9.39
C GLU A 125 38.64 18.32 9.72
N LEU A 126 38.33 19.48 10.30
CA LEU A 126 36.97 19.77 10.77
C LEU A 126 35.87 19.60 9.69
N PRO A 127 36.05 20.08 8.44
CA PRO A 127 35.03 19.93 7.40
C PRO A 127 34.77 18.47 7.01
N GLU A 128 35.84 17.68 6.84
CA GLU A 128 35.75 16.25 6.51
C GLU A 128 35.10 15.45 7.64
N ARG A 129 35.43 15.80 8.89
CA ARG A 129 34.79 15.21 10.06
C ARG A 129 33.29 15.52 10.10
N LEU A 130 32.89 16.75 9.83
CA LEU A 130 31.48 17.14 9.81
C LEU A 130 30.69 16.40 8.72
N ALA A 131 31.26 16.27 7.51
CA ALA A 131 30.64 15.52 6.43
C ALA A 131 30.46 14.03 6.79
N THR A 132 31.51 13.40 7.31
CA THR A 132 31.47 11.99 7.73
C THR A 132 30.44 11.77 8.84
N LEU A 133 30.41 12.65 9.85
CA LEU A 133 29.42 12.58 10.94
C LEU A 133 27.99 12.76 10.43
N LEU A 134 27.75 13.67 9.48
CA LEU A 134 26.42 13.86 8.89
C LEU A 134 25.94 12.58 8.20
N GLU A 135 26.80 11.93 7.41
CA GLU A 135 26.47 10.67 6.73
C GLU A 135 26.22 9.54 7.72
N ASP A 136 27.11 9.35 8.70
CA ASP A 136 27.03 8.27 9.69
C ASP A 136 25.80 8.42 10.61
N ILE A 137 25.49 9.65 11.04
CA ILE A 137 24.29 9.94 11.84
C ILE A 137 23.03 9.64 11.03
N THR A 138 22.97 10.13 9.78
CA THR A 138 21.80 9.94 8.92
C THR A 138 21.55 8.46 8.67
N PHE A 139 22.60 7.69 8.36
CA PHE A 139 22.48 6.26 8.09
C PHE A 139 22.13 5.46 9.34
N THR A 140 22.75 5.76 10.49
CA THR A 140 22.49 5.01 11.73
C THR A 140 21.08 5.23 12.24
N VAL A 141 20.59 6.48 12.21
CA VAL A 141 19.21 6.83 12.56
C VAL A 141 18.24 6.13 11.62
N PHE A 142 18.44 6.26 10.30
CA PHE A 142 17.60 5.60 9.30
C PHE A 142 17.57 4.07 9.49
N SER A 143 18.73 3.45 9.65
CA SER A 143 18.86 1.99 9.82
C SER A 143 18.13 1.51 11.07
N ASN A 144 18.32 2.17 12.21
CA ASN A 144 17.68 1.79 13.47
C ASN A 144 16.16 1.96 13.44
N ILE A 145 15.67 2.95 12.70
CA ILE A 145 14.23 3.20 12.56
C ILE A 145 13.62 2.20 11.57
N CYS A 146 14.28 1.95 10.45
CA CYS A 146 13.85 0.94 9.48
C CYS A 146 13.72 -0.46 10.07
N ARG A 147 14.45 -0.80 11.14
CA ARG A 147 14.25 -2.07 11.88
C ARG A 147 12.82 -2.20 12.43
N GLY A 148 12.22 -1.10 12.85
CA GLY A 148 10.85 -1.04 13.41
C GLY A 148 9.76 -0.72 12.39
N LEU A 149 10.11 -0.51 11.11
CA LEU A 149 9.16 -0.19 10.04
C LEU A 149 8.84 -1.42 9.20
N PHE A 150 7.61 -1.49 8.69
CA PHE A 150 7.25 -2.50 7.69
C PHE A 150 7.89 -2.16 6.35
N GLU A 151 8.18 -3.16 5.52
CA GLU A 151 8.89 -2.98 4.25
C GLU A 151 8.21 -1.95 3.34
N LYS A 152 6.87 -1.95 3.32
CA LYS A 152 6.04 -0.98 2.56
C LYS A 152 6.24 0.48 2.99
N HIS A 153 6.66 0.75 4.22
CA HIS A 153 6.83 2.09 4.75
C HIS A 153 8.30 2.53 4.80
N LYS A 154 9.27 1.62 4.62
CA LYS A 154 10.70 1.95 4.61
C LYS A 154 11.05 2.92 3.47
N LEU A 155 10.50 2.69 2.28
CA LEU A 155 10.70 3.58 1.13
C LEU A 155 10.12 4.97 1.38
N ILE A 156 8.94 5.06 2.00
CA ILE A 156 8.31 6.33 2.38
C ILE A 156 9.19 7.09 3.37
N CYS A 157 9.70 6.41 4.40
CA CYS A 157 10.64 7.01 5.35
C CYS A 157 11.93 7.49 4.65
N GLY A 158 12.49 6.68 3.74
CA GLY A 158 13.67 7.06 2.95
C GLY A 158 13.42 8.30 2.09
N PHE A 159 12.24 8.39 1.46
CA PHE A 159 11.84 9.55 0.67
C PHE A 159 11.64 10.80 1.53
N LEU A 160 10.97 10.70 2.68
CA LEU A 160 10.78 11.83 3.61
C LEU A 160 12.11 12.36 4.15
N VAL A 161 13.06 11.47 4.48
CA VAL A 161 14.42 11.86 4.91
C VAL A 161 15.15 12.55 3.76
N ALA A 162 15.15 11.97 2.55
CA ALA A 162 15.79 12.57 1.38
C ALA A 162 15.19 13.95 1.05
N PHE A 163 13.86 14.05 1.04
CA PHE A 163 13.14 15.29 0.81
C PHE A 163 13.49 16.36 1.84
N ALA A 164 13.46 16.03 3.14
CA ALA A 164 13.75 17.00 4.19
C ALA A 164 15.20 17.52 4.14
N ILE A 165 16.15 16.67 3.73
CA ILE A 165 17.55 17.05 3.50
C ILE A 165 17.68 17.96 2.27
N CYS A 166 17.04 17.61 1.14
CA CYS A 166 17.06 18.42 -0.08
C CYS A 166 16.33 19.76 0.09
N LYS A 167 15.28 19.80 0.92
CA LYS A 167 14.56 21.02 1.29
C LYS A 167 15.45 21.99 2.05
N GLU A 168 16.23 21.51 3.02
CA GLU A 168 17.21 22.34 3.73
C GLU A 168 18.28 22.89 2.76
N ALA A 169 18.67 22.11 1.77
CA ALA A 169 19.61 22.51 0.72
C ALA A 169 18.99 23.42 -0.38
N GLN A 170 17.70 23.75 -0.29
CA GLN A 170 16.94 24.52 -1.30
C GLN A 170 16.93 23.90 -2.70
N GLN A 171 17.10 22.57 -2.79
CA GLN A 171 17.05 21.82 -4.06
C GLN A 171 15.67 21.26 -4.38
N PHE A 172 14.77 21.27 -3.39
CA PHE A 172 13.42 20.73 -3.50
C PHE A 172 12.47 21.65 -2.71
N SER A 173 11.50 22.24 -3.41
CA SER A 173 10.48 23.13 -2.84
C SER A 173 9.23 22.39 -2.35
N ASP A 174 8.47 23.02 -1.46
CA ASP A 174 7.19 22.49 -0.97
C ASP A 174 6.12 22.45 -2.09
N GLU A 175 6.22 23.32 -3.09
CA GLU A 175 5.30 23.38 -4.24
C GLU A 175 5.52 22.20 -5.19
N GLU A 176 6.77 21.87 -5.53
CA GLU A 176 7.13 20.67 -6.30
C GLU A 176 6.68 19.40 -5.58
N PHE A 177 6.86 19.35 -4.25
CA PHE A 177 6.41 18.22 -3.44
C PHE A 177 4.88 18.09 -3.48
N SER A 178 4.16 19.20 -3.28
CA SER A 178 2.70 19.23 -3.35
C SER A 178 2.21 18.78 -4.73
N PHE A 179 2.90 19.14 -5.81
CA PHE A 179 2.55 18.69 -7.16
C PHE A 179 2.73 17.18 -7.32
N ILE A 180 3.85 16.60 -6.86
CA ILE A 180 4.09 15.15 -6.95
C ILE A 180 3.02 14.37 -6.16
N VAL A 181 2.60 14.90 -5.01
CA VAL A 181 1.67 14.20 -4.11
C VAL A 181 0.20 14.42 -4.45
N ARG A 182 -0.22 15.65 -4.78
CA ARG A 182 -1.63 16.02 -5.02
C ARG A 182 -1.97 16.21 -6.51
N GLY A 183 -0.96 16.30 -7.37
CA GLY A 183 -1.12 16.72 -8.76
C GLY A 183 -1.38 18.23 -8.90
N PRO A 184 -1.91 18.68 -10.05
CA PRO A 184 -2.11 20.10 -10.33
C PRO A 184 -3.18 20.73 -9.43
N SER A 185 -2.81 21.79 -8.71
CA SER A 185 -3.71 22.55 -7.82
C SER A 185 -4.85 23.26 -8.57
N GLN A 186 -4.62 23.63 -9.84
CA GLN A 186 -5.62 24.26 -10.70
C GLN A 186 -6.03 23.31 -11.83
N ARG A 187 -7.34 23.08 -12.00
CA ARG A 187 -7.91 22.20 -13.05
C ARG A 187 -8.59 22.95 -14.20
N LYS A 188 -8.52 24.27 -14.24
CA LYS A 188 -9.21 25.12 -15.25
C LYS A 188 -8.36 25.32 -16.51
N PHE A 189 -7.86 24.25 -17.11
CA PHE A 189 -7.11 24.31 -18.37
C PHE A 189 -7.98 23.84 -19.55
N SER A 190 -7.78 24.45 -20.72
CA SER A 190 -8.52 24.08 -21.94
C SER A 190 -8.10 22.71 -22.46
N LEU A 191 -9.08 21.91 -22.87
CA LEU A 191 -8.88 20.57 -23.45
C LEU A 191 -8.79 20.58 -24.98
N GLU A 192 -8.94 21.73 -25.64
CA GLU A 192 -9.07 21.81 -27.11
C GLU A 192 -7.84 21.32 -27.89
N ARG A 193 -6.63 21.45 -27.33
CA ARG A 193 -5.37 21.02 -27.96
C ARG A 193 -4.88 19.66 -27.49
N LYS A 194 -5.69 18.93 -26.73
CA LYS A 194 -5.31 17.66 -26.13
C LYS A 194 -5.11 16.57 -27.20
N PRO A 195 -3.96 15.88 -27.22
CA PRO A 195 -3.77 14.72 -28.08
C PRO A 195 -4.65 13.52 -27.66
N PRO A 196 -5.11 12.67 -28.60
CA PRO A 196 -6.07 11.60 -28.31
C PRO A 196 -5.52 10.46 -27.46
N PHE A 197 -4.18 10.32 -27.35
CA PHE A 197 -3.53 9.27 -26.58
C PHE A 197 -3.29 9.63 -25.10
N LEU A 198 -3.53 10.88 -24.69
CA LEU A 198 -3.39 11.33 -23.30
C LEU A 198 -4.73 11.26 -22.57
N SER A 199 -4.69 11.08 -21.24
CA SER A 199 -5.84 11.31 -20.37
C SER A 199 -6.04 12.80 -20.08
N ASP A 200 -7.25 13.19 -19.63
CA ASP A 200 -7.53 14.58 -19.26
C ASP A 200 -6.63 15.05 -18.11
N ASN A 201 -6.39 14.18 -17.13
CA ASN A 201 -5.55 14.49 -15.97
C ASN A 201 -4.08 14.71 -16.36
N GLN A 202 -3.52 13.85 -17.22
CA GLN A 202 -2.14 14.00 -17.72
C GLN A 202 -1.96 15.32 -18.50
N TRP A 203 -2.96 15.69 -19.32
CA TRP A 203 -2.94 16.96 -20.06
C TRP A 203 -2.97 18.17 -19.14
N ILE A 204 -3.90 18.18 -18.17
CA ILE A 204 -4.01 19.25 -17.16
C ILE A 204 -2.71 19.38 -16.38
N ALA A 205 -2.08 18.27 -16.00
CA ALA A 205 -0.79 18.27 -15.31
C ALA A 205 0.33 18.90 -16.16
N CYS A 206 0.41 18.56 -17.46
CA CYS A 206 1.39 19.15 -18.36
C CYS A 206 1.17 20.66 -18.56
N CYS A 207 -0.09 21.10 -18.73
CA CYS A 207 -0.41 22.53 -18.83
C CYS A 207 -0.05 23.29 -17.55
N PHE A 208 -0.27 22.67 -16.37
CA PHE A 208 0.11 23.26 -15.10
C PHE A 208 1.64 23.45 -15.01
N LEU A 209 2.42 22.42 -15.34
CA LEU A 209 3.89 22.49 -15.34
C LEU A 209 4.42 23.60 -16.26
N GLU A 210 3.85 23.74 -17.45
CA GLU A 210 4.25 24.76 -18.42
C GLU A 210 3.96 26.20 -17.94
N VAL A 211 2.87 26.40 -17.18
CA VAL A 211 2.49 27.73 -16.65
C VAL A 211 3.25 28.08 -15.38
N HIS A 212 3.45 27.11 -14.49
CA HIS A 212 4.05 27.34 -13.17
C HIS A 212 5.58 27.48 -13.27
N ASP A 213 6.22 26.66 -14.10
CA ASP A 213 7.68 26.63 -14.27
C ASP A 213 8.08 26.82 -15.75
N PRO A 214 7.79 28.00 -16.33
CA PRO A 214 7.92 28.24 -17.76
C PRO A 214 9.37 28.17 -18.25
N LEU A 215 10.36 28.41 -17.39
CA LEU A 215 11.78 28.33 -17.76
C LEU A 215 12.19 26.89 -18.11
N GLN A 216 11.75 25.92 -17.32
CA GLN A 216 12.16 24.52 -17.43
C GLN A 216 11.21 23.68 -18.28
N PHE A 217 9.92 24.03 -18.31
CA PHE A 217 8.89 23.28 -19.05
C PHE A 217 8.33 24.00 -20.29
N ALA A 218 9.00 25.05 -20.80
CA ALA A 218 8.57 25.71 -22.04
C ALA A 218 8.33 24.70 -23.18
N ASP A 219 7.19 24.85 -23.88
CA ASP A 219 6.74 24.05 -25.01
C ASP A 219 6.50 22.56 -24.69
N LEU A 220 6.33 22.19 -23.42
CA LEU A 220 6.09 20.79 -23.02
C LEU A 220 4.88 20.21 -23.75
N THR A 221 3.77 20.94 -23.83
CA THR A 221 2.53 20.48 -24.49
C THR A 221 2.71 20.19 -25.99
N ASN A 222 3.62 20.90 -26.67
CA ASN A 222 3.94 20.68 -28.07
C ASN A 222 4.85 19.46 -28.29
N HIS A 223 5.64 19.08 -27.28
CA HIS A 223 6.64 18.02 -27.38
C HIS A 223 6.14 16.62 -26.96
N LEU A 224 4.89 16.48 -26.50
CA LEU A 224 4.32 15.21 -26.04
C LEU A 224 4.28 14.09 -27.09
N HIS A 225 4.37 14.43 -28.39
CA HIS A 225 4.43 13.47 -29.50
C HIS A 225 5.84 12.92 -29.76
N ARG A 226 6.86 13.51 -29.13
CA ARG A 226 8.26 13.15 -29.33
C ARG A 226 8.78 12.32 -28.15
N SER A 227 9.78 11.48 -28.40
CA SER A 227 10.43 10.62 -27.38
C SER A 227 11.09 11.44 -26.27
N MET A 228 10.66 11.26 -25.03
CA MET A 228 11.17 12.00 -23.87
C MET A 228 11.85 11.03 -22.91
N ILE A 229 13.14 10.77 -23.16
CA ILE A 229 13.92 9.85 -22.32
C ILE A 229 14.35 10.59 -21.06
N ILE A 230 13.85 10.16 -19.91
CA ILE A 230 14.34 10.60 -18.59
C ILE A 230 15.26 9.55 -18.02
N ALA A 231 16.41 10.00 -17.53
CA ALA A 231 17.38 9.20 -16.80
C ALA A 231 17.64 9.76 -15.39
N ILE A 232 17.50 8.89 -14.39
CA ILE A 232 17.86 9.12 -12.97
C ILE A 232 18.64 7.88 -12.53
N GLU A 233 19.96 7.98 -12.34
CA GLU A 233 20.82 6.84 -12.01
C GLU A 233 20.59 5.66 -12.99
N ASP A 234 20.09 4.52 -12.51
CA ASP A 234 19.81 3.32 -13.31
C ASP A 234 18.42 3.35 -13.99
N PHE A 235 17.53 4.26 -13.59
CA PHE A 235 16.22 4.43 -14.21
C PHE A 235 16.35 5.16 -15.53
N ARG A 236 15.92 4.53 -16.62
CA ARG A 236 15.88 5.13 -17.96
C ARG A 236 14.61 4.71 -18.67
N GLU A 237 13.69 5.65 -18.83
CA GLU A 237 12.39 5.39 -19.46
C GLU A 237 12.01 6.51 -20.44
N ASP A 238 11.35 6.11 -21.53
CA ASP A 238 10.75 7.06 -22.47
C ASP A 238 9.34 7.40 -22.01
N LEU A 239 9.12 8.63 -21.56
CA LEU A 239 7.82 9.10 -21.07
C LEU A 239 6.81 9.37 -22.19
N CYS A 240 7.18 9.21 -23.45
CA CYS A 240 6.25 9.37 -24.57
C CYS A 240 5.14 8.31 -24.54
N LEU A 241 3.90 8.79 -24.65
CA LEU A 241 2.70 7.96 -24.71
C LEU A 241 2.19 7.77 -26.15
N ALA A 242 2.85 8.39 -27.14
CA ALA A 242 2.47 8.27 -28.53
C ALA A 242 2.75 6.84 -29.07
N PRO A 243 1.85 6.25 -29.88
CA PRO A 243 2.06 4.91 -30.46
C PRO A 243 3.29 4.79 -31.36
N VAL A 244 3.67 5.90 -32.01
CA VAL A 244 4.88 6.03 -32.83
C VAL A 244 5.57 7.33 -32.40
N PRO A 245 6.60 7.27 -31.53
CA PRO A 245 7.26 8.47 -31.06
C PRO A 245 8.14 9.08 -32.14
N GLU A 246 8.05 10.39 -32.33
CA GLU A 246 9.03 11.14 -33.13
C GLU A 246 10.35 11.27 -32.36
N GLN A 247 11.50 11.23 -33.04
CA GLN A 247 12.78 11.46 -32.36
C GLN A 247 12.91 12.91 -31.89
N THR A 248 13.35 13.11 -30.65
CA THR A 248 13.60 14.44 -30.09
C THR A 248 14.98 14.97 -30.45
N ALA A 249 15.06 16.29 -30.63
CA ALA A 249 16.32 17.04 -30.69
C ALA A 249 16.68 17.71 -29.35
N ILE A 250 15.81 17.62 -28.34
CA ILE A 250 15.94 18.30 -27.04
C ILE A 250 16.37 17.29 -25.98
N ASP A 251 17.46 17.60 -25.27
CA ASP A 251 17.90 16.82 -24.13
C ASP A 251 17.23 17.29 -22.83
N TRP A 252 16.13 16.63 -22.49
CA TRP A 252 15.39 16.88 -21.25
C TRP A 252 16.22 16.57 -19.99
N ASN A 253 17.25 15.72 -20.08
CA ASN A 253 18.07 15.36 -18.91
C ASN A 253 19.02 16.47 -18.48
N ALA A 254 19.48 17.28 -19.43
CA ALA A 254 20.32 18.44 -19.17
C ALA A 254 19.50 19.68 -18.76
N ARG A 255 18.24 19.75 -19.19
CA ARG A 255 17.32 20.84 -18.87
C ARG A 255 16.75 20.71 -17.46
N LEU A 256 16.23 19.54 -17.12
CA LEU A 256 15.46 19.33 -15.90
C LEU A 256 16.33 18.93 -14.70
N SER A 257 16.01 19.47 -13.54
CA SER A 257 16.52 19.03 -12.25
C SER A 257 15.95 17.64 -11.86
N VAL A 258 16.47 17.02 -10.81
CA VAL A 258 15.98 15.68 -10.40
C VAL A 258 14.55 15.75 -9.82
N SER A 259 14.20 16.81 -9.09
CA SER A 259 12.82 17.04 -8.62
C SER A 259 11.85 17.24 -9.79
N GLU A 260 12.23 18.05 -10.77
CA GLU A 260 11.45 18.31 -11.98
C GLU A 260 11.27 17.04 -12.84
N LYS A 261 12.29 16.18 -12.92
CA LYS A 261 12.18 14.86 -13.56
C LYS A 261 11.13 13.99 -12.86
N LEU A 262 11.09 13.98 -11.52
CA LEU A 262 10.08 13.25 -10.76
C LEU A 262 8.67 13.80 -11.01
N MET A 263 8.51 15.12 -11.10
CA MET A 263 7.23 15.74 -11.46
C MET A 263 6.75 15.28 -12.84
N LEU A 264 7.64 15.20 -13.83
CA LEU A 264 7.27 14.74 -15.17
C LEU A 264 6.88 13.26 -15.21
N VAL A 265 7.59 12.41 -14.44
CA VAL A 265 7.22 11.00 -14.25
C VAL A 265 5.84 10.91 -13.60
N ALA A 266 5.60 11.64 -12.50
CA ALA A 266 4.30 11.67 -11.81
C ALA A 266 3.16 12.16 -12.71
N ALA A 267 3.43 13.09 -13.63
CA ALA A 267 2.42 13.67 -14.52
C ALA A 267 2.04 12.75 -15.70
N LEU A 268 3.00 12.01 -16.28
CA LEU A 268 2.79 11.24 -17.52
C LEU A 268 2.70 9.73 -17.29
N LYS A 269 3.54 9.17 -16.41
CA LYS A 269 3.63 7.74 -16.12
C LYS A 269 3.75 7.49 -14.62
N ASP A 270 2.63 7.66 -13.93
CA ASP A 270 2.52 7.47 -12.49
C ASP A 270 2.91 6.05 -12.06
N GLU A 271 2.76 5.05 -12.93
CA GLU A 271 3.17 3.67 -12.65
C GLU A 271 4.69 3.50 -12.44
N PHE A 272 5.54 4.44 -12.87
CA PHE A 272 6.99 4.35 -12.63
C PHE A 272 7.46 5.23 -11.48
N LEU A 273 6.56 5.98 -10.83
CA LEU A 273 6.93 6.97 -9.82
C LEU A 273 7.69 6.35 -8.63
N VAL A 274 7.24 5.22 -8.09
CA VAL A 274 7.91 4.54 -6.96
C VAL A 274 9.33 4.09 -7.33
N ILE A 275 9.54 3.63 -8.55
CA ILE A 275 10.85 3.22 -9.07
C ILE A 275 11.75 4.46 -9.21
N ALA A 276 11.23 5.54 -9.79
CA ALA A 276 11.96 6.79 -9.92
C ALA A 276 12.31 7.42 -8.56
N VAL A 277 11.41 7.32 -7.57
CA VAL A 277 11.66 7.75 -6.18
C VAL A 277 12.77 6.91 -5.53
N THR A 278 12.79 5.60 -5.79
CA THR A 278 13.87 4.72 -5.28
C THR A 278 15.23 5.16 -5.83
N GLU A 279 15.33 5.44 -7.12
CA GLU A 279 16.56 5.96 -7.72
C GLU A 279 16.90 7.38 -7.27
N PHE A 280 15.90 8.24 -7.01
CA PHE A 280 16.12 9.54 -6.38
C PHE A 280 16.75 9.43 -4.99
N ILE A 281 16.28 8.49 -4.16
CA ILE A 281 16.89 8.23 -2.84
C ILE A 281 18.34 7.75 -3.02
N ARG A 282 18.61 6.91 -4.03
CA ARG A 282 19.97 6.44 -4.34
C ARG A 282 20.89 7.59 -4.77
N PHE A 283 20.37 8.53 -5.55
CA PHE A 283 21.10 9.74 -5.96
C PHE A 283 21.36 10.69 -4.77
N ALA A 284 20.34 10.94 -3.94
CA ALA A 284 20.41 11.93 -2.86
C ALA A 284 21.15 11.44 -1.60
N LEU A 285 20.94 10.17 -1.20
CA LEU A 285 21.47 9.61 0.05
C LEU A 285 22.45 8.44 -0.18
N GLY A 286 22.36 7.77 -1.33
CA GLY A 286 23.21 6.63 -1.68
C GLY A 286 22.50 5.27 -1.64
N LYS A 287 23.13 4.25 -2.25
CA LYS A 287 22.55 2.89 -2.43
C LYS A 287 22.17 2.17 -1.12
N ARG A 288 22.83 2.50 -0.01
CA ARG A 288 22.60 1.83 1.29
C ARG A 288 21.22 2.11 1.90
N TYR A 289 20.51 3.13 1.43
CA TYR A 289 19.20 3.53 1.94
C TYR A 289 18.03 2.77 1.29
N THR A 290 18.28 2.11 0.15
CA THR A 290 17.27 1.32 -0.57
C THR A 290 17.48 -0.18 -0.40
N GLU A 291 18.62 -0.60 0.18
CA GLU A 291 18.88 -2.00 0.51
C GLU A 291 18.30 -2.36 1.89
N PRO A 292 17.80 -3.59 2.07
CA PRO A 292 17.30 -4.02 3.37
C PRO A 292 18.43 -3.99 4.42
N PRO A 293 18.18 -3.44 5.63
CA PRO A 293 19.22 -3.31 6.64
C PRO A 293 19.69 -4.69 7.11
N LYS A 294 21.01 -4.92 7.06
CA LYS A 294 21.65 -6.20 7.44
C LYS A 294 21.59 -6.52 8.94
N ASN A 295 21.14 -5.57 9.78
CA ASN A 295 21.21 -5.62 11.24
C ASN A 295 19.88 -6.03 11.92
N THR A 296 19.04 -6.83 11.26
CA THR A 296 17.75 -7.29 11.81
C THR A 296 17.86 -8.56 12.66
N GLY A 297 19.04 -9.18 12.74
CA GLY A 297 19.25 -10.39 13.53
C GLY A 297 19.08 -10.16 15.05
N LEU A 298 18.52 -11.16 15.75
CA LEU A 298 18.30 -11.14 17.19
C LEU A 298 19.56 -10.81 18.01
N ALA A 299 20.74 -11.21 17.50
CA ALA A 299 22.02 -10.91 18.15
C ALA A 299 22.33 -9.40 18.24
N SER A 300 22.02 -8.63 17.19
CA SER A 300 22.19 -7.16 17.19
C SER A 300 21.18 -6.51 18.12
N LEU A 301 19.93 -6.97 18.07
CA LEU A 301 18.84 -6.42 18.89
C LEU A 301 19.10 -6.64 20.38
N TYR A 302 19.64 -7.80 20.74
CA TYR A 302 19.99 -8.12 22.12
C TYR A 302 20.99 -7.13 22.74
N ALA A 303 21.89 -6.54 21.94
CA ALA A 303 22.82 -5.52 22.42
C ALA A 303 22.12 -4.19 22.74
N ASP A 304 21.00 -3.89 22.07
CA ASP A 304 20.21 -2.67 22.22
C ASP A 304 19.17 -2.78 23.36
N ILE A 305 18.95 -3.98 23.91
CA ILE A 305 17.93 -4.30 24.93
C ILE A 305 18.57 -4.40 26.33
N SER A 306 17.86 -3.88 27.33
CA SER A 306 18.25 -3.97 28.75
C SER A 306 17.11 -4.55 29.60
N PRO A 307 17.31 -4.80 30.91
CA PRO A 307 16.21 -5.17 31.81
C PRO A 307 15.10 -4.12 31.89
N THR A 308 15.40 -2.86 31.55
CA THR A 308 14.46 -1.73 31.59
C THR A 308 13.87 -1.38 30.24
N ILE A 309 14.52 -1.77 29.13
CA ILE A 309 14.10 -1.48 27.76
C ILE A 309 13.63 -2.80 27.12
N PRO A 310 12.31 -3.03 26.98
CA PRO A 310 11.80 -4.26 26.35
C PRO A 310 11.98 -4.26 24.83
N LEU A 311 11.85 -5.45 24.23
CA LEU A 311 11.77 -5.65 22.78
C LEU A 311 10.32 -5.93 22.35
N VAL A 312 9.84 -5.19 21.36
CA VAL A 312 8.52 -5.39 20.76
C VAL A 312 8.69 -5.93 19.33
N PHE A 313 8.19 -7.13 19.10
CA PHE A 313 8.00 -7.70 17.77
C PHE A 313 6.67 -7.20 17.19
N VAL A 314 6.75 -6.37 16.17
CA VAL A 314 5.60 -5.92 15.39
C VAL A 314 5.38 -6.94 14.27
N LEU A 315 4.29 -7.69 14.37
CA LEU A 315 4.04 -8.84 13.50
C LEU A 315 3.20 -8.45 12.30
N SER A 316 3.56 -9.01 11.14
CA SER A 316 2.62 -9.19 10.04
C SER A 316 1.75 -10.42 10.29
N ALA A 317 0.56 -10.45 9.71
CA ALA A 317 -0.33 -11.60 9.83
C ALA A 317 0.35 -12.88 9.28
N GLY A 318 0.28 -13.97 10.04
CA GLY A 318 0.92 -15.25 9.69
C GLY A 318 2.41 -15.37 10.04
N SER A 319 3.03 -14.35 10.64
CA SER A 319 4.42 -14.41 11.13
C SER A 319 4.48 -14.68 12.64
N ASP A 320 5.38 -15.58 13.07
CA ASP A 320 5.62 -15.88 14.49
C ASP A 320 7.13 -15.88 14.80
N PRO A 321 7.62 -15.00 15.70
CA PRO A 321 9.04 -14.93 16.06
C PRO A 321 9.45 -16.03 17.05
N MET A 322 8.52 -16.85 17.56
CA MET A 322 8.78 -17.84 18.60
C MET A 322 9.91 -18.81 18.22
N THR A 323 9.84 -19.43 17.05
CA THR A 323 10.87 -20.38 16.58
C THR A 323 12.26 -19.74 16.50
N ALA A 324 12.35 -18.49 16.05
CA ALA A 324 13.60 -17.74 16.00
C ALA A 324 14.13 -17.41 17.41
N LEU A 325 13.24 -17.06 18.34
CA LEU A 325 13.59 -16.78 19.73
C LEU A 325 14.08 -18.03 20.48
N ILE A 326 13.47 -19.21 20.26
CA ILE A 326 13.97 -20.49 20.81
C ILE A 326 15.38 -20.78 20.31
N LYS A 327 15.61 -20.67 18.99
CA LYS A 327 16.94 -20.92 18.41
C LYS A 327 17.98 -19.98 19.00
N PHE A 328 17.65 -18.70 19.16
CA PHE A 328 18.54 -17.74 19.80
C PHE A 328 18.78 -18.02 21.29
N ALA A 329 17.75 -18.47 22.02
CA ALA A 329 17.90 -18.89 23.41
C ALA A 329 18.78 -20.15 23.54
N GLN A 330 18.74 -21.06 22.56
CA GLN A 330 19.63 -22.23 22.46
C GLN A 330 21.08 -21.79 22.24
N GLU A 331 21.32 -20.85 21.34
CA GLU A 331 22.67 -20.30 21.08
C GLU A 331 23.29 -19.60 22.31
N ARG A 332 22.48 -19.17 23.26
CA ARG A 332 22.88 -18.45 24.48
C ARG A 332 22.79 -19.29 25.76
N ASP A 333 22.47 -20.58 25.65
CA ASP A 333 22.22 -21.49 26.78
C ASP A 333 21.17 -20.97 27.80
N CYS A 334 20.20 -20.19 27.32
CA CYS A 334 19.15 -19.54 28.13
C CYS A 334 17.76 -20.16 27.97
N VAL A 335 17.64 -21.31 27.31
CA VAL A 335 16.33 -21.94 26.97
C VAL A 335 15.50 -22.24 28.20
N GLU A 336 16.09 -22.80 29.26
CA GLU A 336 15.38 -23.14 30.49
C GLU A 336 14.87 -21.91 31.25
N ARG A 337 15.43 -20.73 30.96
CA ARG A 337 15.06 -19.44 31.54
C ARG A 337 14.03 -18.69 30.70
N LEU A 338 13.66 -19.19 29.52
CA LEU A 338 12.67 -18.59 28.65
C LEU A 338 11.26 -19.09 29.03
N HIS A 339 10.41 -18.17 29.46
CA HIS A 339 9.01 -18.44 29.74
C HIS A 339 8.13 -17.64 28.77
N SER A 340 7.29 -18.33 28.01
CA SER A 340 6.36 -17.72 27.07
C SER A 340 4.92 -17.89 27.50
N ILE A 341 4.09 -16.86 27.30
CA ILE A 341 2.64 -16.91 27.49
C ILE A 341 1.93 -16.24 26.31
N SER A 342 0.92 -16.91 25.75
CA SER A 342 0.09 -16.33 24.71
C SER A 342 -1.10 -15.60 25.33
N LEU A 343 -1.15 -14.29 25.12
CA LEU A 343 -2.18 -13.44 25.67
C LEU A 343 -3.48 -13.62 24.88
N GLY A 344 -4.54 -13.90 25.62
CA GLY A 344 -5.91 -13.93 25.17
C GLY A 344 -6.83 -13.45 26.28
N GLN A 345 -8.14 -13.66 26.14
CA GLN A 345 -9.10 -13.23 27.14
C GLN A 345 -8.80 -13.88 28.52
N GLY A 346 -8.54 -13.05 29.54
CA GLY A 346 -8.31 -13.50 30.91
C GLY A 346 -6.87 -13.90 31.28
N GLN A 347 -5.90 -13.83 30.35
CA GLN A 347 -4.51 -14.23 30.61
C GLN A 347 -3.63 -13.13 31.23
N GLY A 348 -4.15 -11.90 31.41
CA GLY A 348 -3.43 -10.76 31.98
C GLY A 348 -2.78 -11.04 33.35
N PRO A 349 -3.53 -11.52 34.36
CA PRO A 349 -2.95 -11.78 35.69
C PRO A 349 -1.83 -12.83 35.71
N ALA A 350 -1.90 -13.83 34.83
CA ALA A 350 -0.84 -14.83 34.68
C ALA A 350 0.44 -14.21 34.11
N ALA A 351 0.30 -13.29 33.14
CA ALA A 351 1.42 -12.53 32.61
C ALA A 351 2.06 -11.62 33.68
N GLU A 352 1.26 -10.97 34.53
CA GLU A 352 1.78 -10.16 35.65
C GLU A 352 2.62 -11.00 36.61
N ALA A 353 2.10 -12.16 37.04
CA ALA A 353 2.83 -13.07 37.91
C ALA A 353 4.13 -13.57 37.29
N LEU A 354 4.13 -13.85 35.98
CA LEU A 354 5.34 -14.25 35.23
C LEU A 354 6.38 -13.12 35.17
N ILE A 355 5.97 -11.87 34.94
CA ILE A 355 6.88 -10.72 34.94
C ILE A 355 7.48 -10.51 36.34
N GLU A 356 6.66 -10.61 37.39
CA GLU A 356 7.14 -10.48 38.77
C GLU A 356 8.07 -11.60 39.20
N ALA A 357 7.85 -12.83 38.71
CA ALA A 357 8.76 -13.94 38.94
C ALA A 357 10.06 -13.77 38.12
N GLY A 358 9.94 -13.33 36.86
CA GLY A 358 11.06 -13.09 35.95
C GLY A 358 11.98 -11.97 36.44
N THR A 359 11.42 -10.86 36.93
CA THR A 359 12.20 -9.73 37.47
C THR A 359 13.05 -10.13 38.70
N ARG A 360 12.58 -11.11 39.49
CA ARG A 360 13.29 -11.66 40.67
C ARG A 360 14.33 -12.73 40.32
N SER A 361 14.06 -13.56 39.32
CA SER A 361 14.89 -14.71 38.92
C SER A 361 15.84 -14.43 37.75
N GLY A 362 15.67 -13.29 37.08
CA GLY A 362 16.39 -12.94 35.86
C GLY A 362 15.94 -13.75 34.63
N SER A 363 14.80 -14.45 34.68
CA SER A 363 14.28 -15.20 33.53
C SER A 363 13.81 -14.30 32.39
N TRP A 364 13.81 -14.83 31.18
CA TRP A 364 13.32 -14.15 29.99
C TRP A 364 11.83 -14.40 29.85
N VAL A 365 11.04 -13.34 29.69
CA VAL A 365 9.58 -13.43 29.58
C VAL A 365 9.16 -13.01 28.19
N PHE A 366 8.42 -13.86 27.50
CA PHE A 366 7.85 -13.59 26.18
C PHE A 366 6.32 -13.57 26.22
N LEU A 367 5.73 -12.39 26.01
CA LEU A 367 4.28 -12.22 25.91
C LEU A 367 3.88 -12.20 24.44
N GLN A 368 3.13 -13.21 24.00
CA GLN A 368 2.66 -13.29 22.62
C GLN A 368 1.28 -12.66 22.47
N ASN A 369 1.02 -12.09 21.29
CA ASN A 369 -0.31 -11.63 20.87
C ASN A 369 -0.92 -10.55 21.77
N CYS A 370 -0.14 -9.56 22.21
CA CYS A 370 -0.59 -8.49 23.09
C CYS A 370 -1.83 -7.74 22.57
N HIS A 371 -1.96 -7.59 21.24
CA HIS A 371 -3.14 -7.00 20.58
C HIS A 371 -4.48 -7.66 20.93
N LEU A 372 -4.49 -8.93 21.35
CA LEU A 372 -5.71 -9.65 21.75
C LEU A 372 -6.17 -9.30 23.17
N ALA A 373 -5.29 -8.74 24.01
CA ALA A 373 -5.55 -8.41 25.41
C ALA A 373 -5.70 -6.91 25.64
N THR A 374 -6.62 -6.27 24.91
CA THR A 374 -6.83 -4.80 24.95
C THR A 374 -7.13 -4.26 26.35
N SER A 375 -7.91 -4.99 27.16
CA SER A 375 -8.27 -4.59 28.54
C SER A 375 -7.09 -4.59 29.51
N TRP A 376 -6.01 -5.32 29.20
CA TRP A 376 -4.84 -5.45 30.07
C TRP A 376 -3.72 -4.46 29.70
N MET A 377 -3.83 -3.76 28.56
CA MET A 377 -2.76 -2.88 28.05
C MET A 377 -2.39 -1.75 29.02
N GLU A 378 -3.36 -1.16 29.73
CA GLU A 378 -3.08 -0.13 30.74
C GLU A 378 -2.31 -0.67 31.95
N ALA A 379 -2.58 -1.90 32.36
CA ALA A 379 -1.86 -2.55 33.46
C ALA A 379 -0.43 -2.89 33.04
N MET A 380 -0.25 -3.43 31.84
CA MET A 380 1.05 -3.66 31.21
C MET A 380 1.88 -2.38 31.16
N GLU A 381 1.28 -1.27 30.71
CA GLU A 381 1.93 0.05 30.68
C GLU A 381 2.46 0.46 32.05
N LYS A 382 1.64 0.35 33.10
CA LYS A 382 2.05 0.66 34.47
C LYS A 382 3.20 -0.24 34.95
N ILE A 383 3.20 -1.52 34.60
CA ILE A 383 4.27 -2.47 34.95
C ILE A 383 5.58 -2.08 34.28
N VAL A 384 5.56 -1.88 32.96
CA VAL A 384 6.75 -1.52 32.18
C VAL A 384 7.31 -0.16 32.65
N ASN A 385 6.45 0.82 32.91
CA ASN A 385 6.89 2.12 33.42
C ASN A 385 7.52 2.04 34.82
N ARG A 386 6.97 1.21 35.73
CA ARG A 386 7.59 0.97 37.05
C ARG A 386 9.00 0.39 36.94
N ILE A 387 9.19 -0.56 36.02
CA ILE A 387 10.50 -1.16 35.72
C ILE A 387 11.44 -0.11 35.14
N ALA A 388 10.99 0.67 34.15
CA ALA A 388 11.80 1.69 33.48
C ALA A 388 12.23 2.83 34.42
N MET A 389 11.37 3.21 35.37
CA MET A 389 11.66 4.23 36.38
C MET A 389 12.55 3.73 37.54
N GLY A 390 12.91 2.43 37.57
CA GLY A 390 13.72 1.86 38.64
C GLY A 390 13.02 1.78 39.99
N LEU A 391 11.68 1.84 40.02
CA LEU A 391 10.87 1.72 41.24
C LEU A 391 10.86 0.29 41.78
N GLN A 392 11.23 -0.69 40.95
CA GLN A 392 11.31 -2.10 41.28
C GLN A 392 12.74 -2.59 41.07
N THR A 393 13.25 -3.40 42.00
CA THR A 393 14.57 -4.04 41.83
C THR A 393 14.45 -5.14 40.80
N VAL A 394 15.21 -5.02 39.71
CA VAL A 394 15.20 -5.96 38.58
C VAL A 394 16.58 -6.59 38.43
N ASP A 395 16.61 -7.90 38.25
CA ASP A 395 17.85 -8.61 37.96
C ASP A 395 18.47 -8.19 36.60
N SER A 396 19.79 -8.08 36.54
CA SER A 396 20.52 -7.63 35.35
C SER A 396 20.35 -8.54 34.11
N SER A 397 20.00 -9.81 34.32
CA SER A 397 19.79 -10.80 33.24
C SER A 397 18.35 -10.89 32.75
N PHE A 398 17.40 -10.23 33.43
CA PHE A 398 15.99 -10.17 33.02
C PHE A 398 15.84 -9.51 31.65
N ARG A 399 14.97 -10.08 30.80
CA ARG A 399 14.60 -9.52 29.49
C ARG A 399 13.12 -9.73 29.24
N LEU A 400 12.46 -8.69 28.72
CA LEU A 400 11.04 -8.71 28.38
C LEU A 400 10.87 -8.59 26.86
N PHE A 401 10.19 -9.57 26.29
CA PHE A 401 9.84 -9.66 24.88
C PHE A 401 8.32 -9.59 24.73
N LEU A 402 7.84 -8.79 23.79
CA LEU A 402 6.42 -8.59 23.51
C LEU A 402 6.19 -8.86 22.01
N SER A 403 5.08 -9.50 21.63
CA SER A 403 4.66 -9.56 20.23
C SER A 403 3.25 -9.03 20.03
N SER A 404 3.05 -8.24 18.98
CA SER A 404 1.75 -7.63 18.68
C SER A 404 1.59 -7.33 17.19
N MET A 405 0.37 -7.47 16.68
CA MET A 405 0.00 -6.78 15.45
C MET A 405 -0.23 -5.28 15.73
N PRO A 406 -0.13 -4.41 14.72
CA PRO A 406 -0.44 -2.99 14.84
C PRO A 406 -1.86 -2.75 15.37
N VAL A 407 -2.00 -2.02 16.47
CA VAL A 407 -3.29 -1.67 17.08
C VAL A 407 -3.19 -0.33 17.79
N ARG A 408 -4.18 0.54 17.61
CA ARG A 408 -4.20 1.89 18.19
C ARG A 408 -4.25 1.92 19.72
N THR A 409 -4.76 0.86 20.35
CA THR A 409 -4.86 0.74 21.80
C THR A 409 -3.52 0.42 22.48
N PHE A 410 -2.49 0.06 21.71
CA PHE A 410 -1.21 -0.31 22.30
C PHE A 410 -0.56 0.91 22.98
N PRO A 411 -0.06 0.79 24.22
CA PRO A 411 0.40 1.94 24.98
C PRO A 411 1.58 2.67 24.32
N ILE A 412 1.39 3.98 24.08
CA ILE A 412 2.40 4.84 23.45
C ILE A 412 3.69 4.88 24.29
N SER A 413 3.58 4.93 25.62
CA SER A 413 4.76 5.00 26.49
C SER A 413 5.64 3.74 26.41
N VAL A 414 5.03 2.56 26.26
CA VAL A 414 5.75 1.29 26.08
C VAL A 414 6.44 1.26 24.72
N LEU A 415 5.77 1.74 23.66
CA LEU A 415 6.40 1.88 22.35
C LEU A 415 7.57 2.86 22.44
N GLN A 416 7.37 4.07 22.96
CA GLN A 416 8.42 5.08 23.09
C GLN A 416 9.68 4.59 23.84
N ASN A 417 9.50 3.70 24.83
CA ASN A 417 10.57 3.14 25.67
C ASN A 417 11.01 1.71 25.30
N SER A 418 10.73 1.25 24.08
CA SER A 418 11.13 -0.08 23.60
C SER A 418 11.94 -0.04 22.31
N VAL A 419 12.73 -1.09 22.10
CA VAL A 419 13.27 -1.42 20.78
C VAL A 419 12.17 -2.15 20.02
N LYS A 420 11.93 -1.77 18.75
CA LYS A 420 10.92 -2.42 17.91
C LYS A 420 11.58 -3.11 16.74
N VAL A 421 11.05 -4.27 16.39
CA VAL A 421 11.42 -4.97 15.16
C VAL A 421 10.20 -5.51 14.48
N THR A 422 10.10 -5.26 13.17
CA THR A 422 9.09 -5.87 12.33
C THR A 422 9.53 -7.29 11.93
N ASN A 423 8.61 -8.23 12.07
CA ASN A 423 8.77 -9.58 11.56
C ASN A 423 7.81 -9.76 10.37
N GLU A 424 8.37 -9.79 9.16
CA GLU A 424 7.62 -9.96 7.92
C GLU A 424 8.25 -11.03 7.05
N PRO A 425 7.45 -11.80 6.29
CA PRO A 425 8.01 -12.67 5.26
C PRO A 425 8.76 -11.81 4.24
N PRO A 426 9.92 -12.27 3.73
CA PRO A 426 10.70 -11.47 2.82
C PRO A 426 9.93 -11.25 1.51
N LYS A 427 10.00 -10.03 0.98
CA LYS A 427 9.41 -9.72 -0.33
C LYS A 427 10.32 -10.19 -1.46
N GLY A 428 9.71 -10.65 -2.55
CA GLY A 428 10.35 -11.12 -3.76
C GLY A 428 10.59 -12.64 -3.77
N LEU A 429 10.45 -13.24 -4.94
CA LEU A 429 10.59 -14.68 -5.14
C LEU A 429 12.00 -15.18 -4.77
N ARG A 430 13.03 -14.42 -5.14
CA ARG A 430 14.43 -14.72 -4.80
C ARG A 430 14.64 -14.83 -3.29
N SER A 431 14.21 -13.83 -2.53
CA SER A 431 14.42 -13.78 -1.08
C SER A 431 13.67 -14.92 -0.38
N ASN A 432 12.43 -15.18 -0.81
CA ASN A 432 11.61 -16.31 -0.32
C ASN A 432 12.25 -17.66 -0.61
N LEU A 433 12.81 -17.84 -1.81
CA LEU A 433 13.46 -19.09 -2.21
C LEU A 433 14.75 -19.33 -1.44
N VAL A 434 15.63 -18.32 -1.35
CA VAL A 434 16.88 -18.40 -0.58
C VAL A 434 16.59 -18.74 0.88
N ARG A 435 15.59 -18.09 1.49
CA ARG A 435 15.16 -18.38 2.86
C ARG A 435 14.64 -19.80 3.00
N SER A 436 13.70 -20.21 2.14
CA SER A 436 13.10 -21.55 2.17
C SER A 436 14.15 -22.65 2.04
N LEU A 437 15.14 -22.47 1.16
CA LEU A 437 16.24 -23.43 0.97
C LEU A 437 17.23 -23.44 2.15
N THR A 438 17.49 -22.28 2.76
CA THR A 438 18.40 -22.18 3.92
C THR A 438 17.82 -22.85 5.17
N GLU A 439 16.49 -22.84 5.31
CA GLU A 439 15.77 -23.47 6.43
C GLU A 439 15.68 -25.00 6.31
N LEU A 440 15.92 -25.58 5.13
CA LEU A 440 15.87 -27.04 4.95
C LEU A 440 17.08 -27.72 5.62
N ASP A 441 16.83 -28.89 6.20
CA ASP A 441 17.92 -29.76 6.63
C ASP A 441 18.70 -30.30 5.42
N ARG A 442 20.02 -30.12 5.45
CA ARG A 442 20.90 -30.49 4.33
C ARG A 442 20.89 -31.99 4.08
N SER A 443 20.88 -32.78 5.15
CA SER A 443 20.91 -34.24 5.03
C SER A 443 19.59 -34.77 4.48
N TRP A 444 18.46 -34.22 4.95
CA TRP A 444 17.12 -34.56 4.48
C TRP A 444 16.90 -34.26 2.99
N PHE A 445 17.47 -33.16 2.49
CA PHE A 445 17.35 -32.75 1.09
C PHE A 445 18.24 -33.56 0.14
N GLU A 446 19.49 -33.83 0.53
CA GLU A 446 20.48 -34.46 -0.36
C GLU A 446 20.32 -35.98 -0.47
N PHE A 447 19.85 -36.65 0.60
CA PHE A 447 19.76 -38.11 0.67
C PHE A 447 18.31 -38.62 0.51
N HIS A 448 18.01 -39.20 -0.67
CA HIS A 448 16.74 -39.87 -0.96
C HIS A 448 16.90 -40.92 -2.08
N VAL A 449 16.12 -42.02 -2.08
CA VAL A 449 16.18 -43.09 -3.11
C VAL A 449 15.82 -42.60 -4.53
N LEU A 450 15.00 -41.56 -4.61
CA LEU A 450 14.61 -40.89 -5.86
C LEU A 450 15.68 -39.90 -6.39
N GLY A 451 16.72 -39.60 -5.61
CA GLY A 451 17.86 -38.78 -6.02
C GLY A 451 17.46 -37.40 -6.59
N ALA A 452 17.76 -37.16 -7.87
CA ALA A 452 17.47 -35.88 -8.53
C ALA A 452 15.95 -35.58 -8.62
N GLN A 453 15.10 -36.61 -8.76
CA GLN A 453 13.65 -36.42 -8.84
C GLN A 453 13.07 -35.89 -7.53
N TRP A 454 13.62 -36.34 -6.39
CA TRP A 454 13.26 -35.82 -5.06
C TRP A 454 13.60 -34.34 -4.93
N ARG A 455 14.84 -33.96 -5.30
CA ARG A 455 15.30 -32.58 -5.22
C ARG A 455 14.49 -31.65 -6.13
N ALA A 456 14.13 -32.12 -7.33
CA ALA A 456 13.26 -31.38 -8.24
C ALA A 456 11.85 -31.15 -7.66
N LEU A 457 11.25 -32.15 -7.01
CA LEU A 457 9.96 -32.02 -6.33
C LEU A 457 10.01 -31.03 -5.17
N VAL A 458 11.02 -31.15 -4.29
CA VAL A 458 11.19 -30.25 -3.15
C VAL A 458 11.42 -28.81 -3.64
N PHE A 459 12.28 -28.63 -4.64
CA PHE A 459 12.53 -27.31 -5.24
C PHE A 459 11.26 -26.75 -5.91
N GLY A 460 10.52 -27.59 -6.64
CA GLY A 460 9.23 -27.24 -7.24
C GLY A 460 8.22 -26.77 -6.20
N LEU A 461 8.10 -27.45 -5.05
CA LEU A 461 7.23 -26.99 -3.95
C LEU A 461 7.71 -25.70 -3.28
N CYS A 462 9.03 -25.50 -3.11
CA CYS A 462 9.56 -24.24 -2.61
C CYS A 462 9.28 -23.08 -3.57
N MET A 463 9.43 -23.31 -4.88
CA MET A 463 9.08 -22.34 -5.93
C MET A 463 7.57 -22.06 -5.95
N PHE A 464 6.74 -23.10 -5.87
CA PHE A 464 5.28 -22.98 -5.78
C PHE A 464 4.88 -22.11 -4.59
N HIS A 465 5.45 -22.37 -3.40
CA HIS A 465 5.18 -21.59 -2.20
C HIS A 465 5.59 -20.12 -2.35
N GLY A 466 6.77 -19.85 -2.91
CA GLY A 466 7.20 -18.48 -3.20
C GLY A 466 6.29 -17.77 -4.21
N VAL A 467 5.85 -18.49 -5.26
CA VAL A 467 4.98 -17.95 -6.31
C VAL A 467 3.59 -17.61 -5.77
N ILE A 468 2.96 -18.45 -4.95
CA ILE A 468 1.63 -18.14 -4.38
C ILE A 468 1.68 -16.96 -3.39
N LEU A 469 2.78 -16.82 -2.64
CA LEU A 469 3.01 -15.68 -1.74
C LEU A 469 3.13 -14.38 -2.53
N GLU A 470 4.01 -14.35 -3.53
CA GLU A 470 4.25 -13.16 -4.34
C GLU A 470 3.08 -12.85 -5.28
N ARG A 471 2.28 -13.84 -5.68
CA ARG A 471 1.08 -13.62 -6.50
C ARG A 471 0.05 -12.71 -5.81
N ARG A 472 0.07 -12.61 -4.48
CA ARG A 472 -0.77 -11.68 -3.70
C ARG A 472 -0.54 -10.22 -4.08
N LYS A 473 0.63 -9.86 -4.61
CA LYS A 473 0.97 -8.49 -5.02
C LYS A 473 0.07 -7.95 -6.13
N PHE A 474 -0.48 -8.83 -6.97
CA PHE A 474 -1.33 -8.43 -8.09
C PHE A 474 -2.82 -8.22 -7.71
N GLY A 475 -3.17 -8.27 -6.42
CA GLY A 475 -4.53 -8.05 -5.95
C GLY A 475 -5.54 -9.01 -6.62
N PRO A 476 -6.70 -8.52 -7.10
CA PRO A 476 -7.75 -9.34 -7.74
C PRO A 476 -7.31 -10.13 -8.98
N LEU A 477 -6.26 -9.71 -9.69
CA LEU A 477 -5.70 -10.45 -10.82
C LEU A 477 -4.91 -11.69 -10.36
N GLY A 478 -4.33 -11.62 -9.17
CA GLY A 478 -3.63 -12.73 -8.54
C GLY A 478 -4.59 -13.71 -7.87
N TRP A 479 -5.38 -13.18 -6.93
CA TRP A 479 -6.37 -13.90 -6.15
C TRP A 479 -7.60 -13.02 -5.97
N ASN A 480 -8.81 -13.56 -6.13
CA ASN A 480 -10.03 -12.80 -5.86
C ASN A 480 -10.07 -12.34 -4.40
N ILE A 481 -9.70 -13.23 -3.48
CA ILE A 481 -9.54 -12.94 -2.05
C ILE A 481 -8.06 -13.09 -1.67
N THR A 482 -7.52 -12.12 -0.92
CA THR A 482 -6.13 -12.21 -0.46
C THR A 482 -5.99 -13.25 0.65
N TYR A 483 -5.48 -14.43 0.29
CA TYR A 483 -5.18 -15.50 1.26
C TYR A 483 -3.80 -15.32 1.91
N GLU A 484 -3.68 -15.81 3.13
CA GLU A 484 -2.43 -15.86 3.88
C GLU A 484 -1.92 -17.29 3.92
N PHE A 485 -0.87 -17.54 3.14
CA PHE A 485 -0.10 -18.78 3.21
C PHE A 485 1.06 -18.59 4.18
N SER A 486 1.31 -19.60 4.99
CA SER A 486 2.32 -19.60 6.05
C SER A 486 3.42 -20.63 5.77
N GLU A 487 4.56 -20.46 6.42
CA GLU A 487 5.64 -21.45 6.39
C GLU A 487 5.20 -22.82 6.91
N SER A 488 4.22 -22.85 7.83
CA SER A 488 3.66 -24.11 8.34
C SER A 488 2.96 -24.92 7.24
N ASP A 489 2.33 -24.25 6.27
CA ASP A 489 1.68 -24.92 5.13
C ASP A 489 2.74 -25.54 4.19
N ARG A 490 3.89 -24.86 4.02
CA ARG A 490 5.06 -25.40 3.30
C ARG A 490 5.65 -26.60 4.00
N GLU A 491 5.88 -26.54 5.31
CA GLU A 491 6.39 -27.68 6.08
C GLU A 491 5.44 -28.88 5.99
N CYS A 492 4.14 -28.65 6.09
CA CYS A 492 3.12 -29.69 5.95
C CYS A 492 3.18 -30.34 4.55
N ALA A 493 3.32 -29.54 3.49
CA ALA A 493 3.45 -30.05 2.12
C ALA A 493 4.74 -30.87 1.93
N LEU A 494 5.86 -30.45 2.51
CA LEU A 494 7.13 -31.21 2.47
C LEU A 494 7.07 -32.51 3.26
N ARG A 495 6.41 -32.52 4.43
CA ARG A 495 6.17 -33.76 5.20
C ARG A 495 5.25 -34.70 4.44
N THR A 496 4.23 -34.16 3.76
CA THR A 496 3.34 -34.95 2.90
C THR A 496 4.14 -35.61 1.78
N LEU A 497 5.05 -34.88 1.10
CA LEU A 497 5.94 -35.49 0.12
C LEU A 497 6.75 -36.65 0.71
N ASP A 498 7.30 -36.49 1.91
CA ASP A 498 8.12 -37.51 2.59
C ASP A 498 7.32 -38.76 2.96
N ILE A 499 6.04 -38.61 3.31
CA ILE A 499 5.15 -39.73 3.62
C ILE A 499 4.76 -40.51 2.35
N TYR A 500 4.45 -39.81 1.26
CA TYR A 500 3.99 -40.44 0.01
C TYR A 500 5.13 -40.95 -0.87
N CYS A 501 6.32 -40.37 -0.76
CA CYS A 501 7.53 -40.83 -1.43
C CYS A 501 8.40 -41.59 -0.41
N ASP A 502 8.15 -42.90 -0.28
CA ASP A 502 8.89 -43.75 0.65
C ASP A 502 10.41 -43.62 0.41
N ARG A 503 11.16 -43.43 1.51
CA ARG A 503 12.62 -43.31 1.51
C ARG A 503 13.32 -44.65 1.27
N GLU A 504 12.67 -45.77 1.55
CA GLU A 504 13.26 -47.10 1.46
C GLU A 504 12.89 -47.80 0.14
N LEU A 505 11.67 -47.56 -0.36
CA LEU A 505 11.13 -48.23 -1.53
C LEU A 505 11.00 -47.30 -2.74
N ARG A 506 11.57 -47.70 -3.88
CA ARG A 506 11.45 -46.95 -5.14
C ARG A 506 10.08 -47.20 -5.79
N ALA A 507 9.06 -46.50 -5.33
CA ALA A 507 7.70 -46.52 -5.88
C ALA A 507 7.49 -45.43 -6.96
N PRO A 508 6.52 -45.60 -7.87
CA PRO A 508 6.09 -44.52 -8.76
C PRO A 508 5.47 -43.38 -7.94
N ILE A 509 5.78 -42.14 -8.31
CA ILE A 509 5.29 -40.94 -7.62
C ILE A 509 3.76 -40.83 -7.81
N PRO A 510 2.95 -40.76 -6.74
CA PRO A 510 1.49 -40.68 -6.84
C PRO A 510 1.03 -39.24 -7.12
N TRP A 511 1.17 -38.79 -8.37
CA TRP A 511 0.86 -37.41 -8.78
C TRP A 511 -0.56 -36.96 -8.44
N ASP A 512 -1.57 -37.79 -8.70
CA ASP A 512 -2.97 -37.44 -8.44
C ASP A 512 -3.23 -37.22 -6.94
N ALA A 513 -2.60 -38.04 -6.08
CA ALA A 513 -2.72 -37.88 -4.63
C ALA A 513 -2.02 -36.61 -4.15
N LEU A 514 -0.83 -36.32 -4.67
CA LEU A 514 -0.08 -35.11 -4.33
C LEU A 514 -0.79 -33.83 -4.81
N GLU A 515 -1.37 -33.85 -6.02
CA GLU A 515 -2.17 -32.73 -6.54
C GLU A 515 -3.40 -32.50 -5.65
N TYR A 516 -4.12 -33.57 -5.29
CA TYR A 516 -5.30 -33.46 -4.45
C TYR A 516 -4.97 -32.97 -3.04
N ILE A 517 -3.97 -33.56 -2.38
CA ILE A 517 -3.65 -33.19 -0.99
C ILE A 517 -3.11 -31.76 -0.92
N ASN A 518 -2.13 -31.41 -1.75
CA ASN A 518 -1.58 -30.06 -1.71
C ASN A 518 -2.56 -29.02 -2.26
N GLY A 519 -3.33 -29.34 -3.30
CA GLY A 519 -4.25 -28.42 -3.96
C GLY A 519 -5.60 -28.22 -3.26
N GLU A 520 -6.15 -29.25 -2.62
CA GLU A 520 -7.49 -29.20 -1.99
C GLU A 520 -7.41 -29.18 -0.45
N ILE A 521 -6.42 -29.83 0.16
CA ILE A 521 -6.36 -30.00 1.63
C ILE A 521 -5.36 -29.01 2.25
N THR A 522 -4.08 -29.10 1.90
CA THR A 522 -3.01 -28.33 2.56
C THR A 522 -3.11 -26.84 2.26
N TYR A 523 -2.97 -26.46 0.98
CA TYR A 523 -3.15 -25.06 0.57
C TYR A 523 -4.61 -24.76 0.26
N GLY A 524 -5.32 -25.71 -0.34
CA GLY A 524 -6.74 -25.57 -0.67
C GLY A 524 -7.64 -25.34 0.54
N GLY A 525 -7.31 -25.89 1.71
CA GLY A 525 -8.07 -25.65 2.94
C GLY A 525 -8.05 -24.19 3.43
N ARG A 526 -7.13 -23.36 2.94
CA ARG A 526 -7.09 -21.91 3.19
C ARG A 526 -7.93 -21.12 2.18
N VAL A 527 -8.17 -21.69 1.00
CA VAL A 527 -8.83 -21.03 -0.12
C VAL A 527 -10.33 -21.28 -0.04
N THR A 528 -11.10 -20.20 0.01
CA THR A 528 -12.56 -20.28 0.21
C THR A 528 -13.34 -20.13 -1.09
N ASP A 529 -12.81 -19.40 -2.08
CA ASP A 529 -13.45 -19.22 -3.38
C ASP A 529 -13.09 -20.35 -4.36
N VAL A 530 -14.09 -20.85 -5.08
CA VAL A 530 -13.94 -21.98 -6.02
C VAL A 530 -13.08 -21.58 -7.23
N TRP A 531 -13.18 -20.33 -7.68
CA TRP A 531 -12.37 -19.83 -8.80
C TRP A 531 -10.90 -19.66 -8.41
N ASP A 532 -10.64 -19.22 -7.18
CA ASP A 532 -9.29 -19.19 -6.64
C ASP A 532 -8.74 -20.61 -6.43
N GLN A 533 -9.56 -21.57 -6.00
CA GLN A 533 -9.15 -22.96 -5.86
C GLN A 533 -8.75 -23.58 -7.21
N ARG A 534 -9.52 -23.28 -8.27
CA ARG A 534 -9.17 -23.62 -9.65
C ARG A 534 -7.83 -23.00 -10.07
N CYS A 535 -7.58 -21.75 -9.69
CA CYS A 535 -6.31 -21.05 -9.93
C CYS A 535 -5.13 -21.72 -9.20
N LEU A 536 -5.28 -22.00 -7.90
CA LEU A 536 -4.26 -22.67 -7.09
C LEU A 536 -3.83 -24.01 -7.70
N ARG A 537 -4.79 -24.81 -8.19
CA ARG A 537 -4.50 -26.09 -8.86
C ARG A 537 -3.76 -25.92 -10.17
N ALA A 538 -4.15 -24.94 -10.99
CA ALA A 538 -3.45 -24.63 -12.24
C ALA A 538 -1.99 -24.20 -11.97
N ILE A 539 -1.75 -23.42 -10.92
CA ILE A 539 -0.39 -23.04 -10.49
C ILE A 539 0.36 -24.29 -10.00
N LEU A 540 -0.24 -25.11 -9.14
CA LEU A 540 0.38 -26.32 -8.59
C LEU A 540 0.83 -27.28 -9.69
N LYS A 541 0.00 -27.50 -10.72
CA LYS A 541 0.36 -28.34 -11.88
C LYS A 541 1.61 -27.87 -12.62
N ARG A 542 1.94 -26.58 -12.61
CA ARG A 542 3.17 -26.06 -13.23
C ARG A 542 4.44 -26.45 -12.45
N PHE A 543 4.33 -26.61 -11.14
CA PHE A 543 5.47 -26.86 -10.24
C PHE A 543 5.53 -28.27 -9.67
N SER A 544 4.43 -29.01 -9.73
CA SER A 544 4.27 -30.36 -9.17
C SER A 544 3.51 -31.25 -10.16
N SER A 545 4.10 -31.49 -11.33
CA SER A 545 3.58 -32.42 -12.34
C SER A 545 4.70 -33.28 -12.94
N PRO A 546 4.36 -34.37 -13.66
CA PRO A 546 5.36 -35.20 -14.33
C PRO A 546 6.28 -34.41 -15.29
N LEU A 547 5.81 -33.25 -15.79
CA LEU A 547 6.57 -32.38 -16.69
C LEU A 547 7.84 -31.83 -16.05
N ILE A 548 7.87 -31.61 -14.73
CA ILE A 548 9.06 -31.06 -14.06
C ILE A 548 10.26 -32.01 -14.11
N LEU A 549 10.01 -33.30 -14.34
CA LEU A 549 11.05 -34.32 -14.47
C LEU A 549 11.60 -34.44 -15.89
N THR A 550 10.98 -33.75 -16.86
CA THR A 550 11.46 -33.74 -18.25
C THR A 550 12.64 -32.79 -18.39
N ASP A 551 13.65 -33.23 -19.16
CA ASP A 551 14.87 -32.44 -19.36
C ASP A 551 14.55 -31.19 -20.19
N GLY A 552 15.06 -30.03 -19.76
CA GLY A 552 14.77 -28.74 -20.37
C GLY A 552 13.41 -28.12 -20.04
N TYR A 553 12.66 -28.64 -19.05
CA TYR A 553 11.41 -28.02 -18.60
C TYR A 553 11.68 -26.67 -17.90
N SER A 554 11.04 -25.62 -18.39
CA SER A 554 11.07 -24.29 -17.80
C SER A 554 9.74 -23.95 -17.13
N TYR A 555 9.83 -23.38 -15.93
CA TYR A 555 8.68 -22.81 -15.23
C TYR A 555 8.22 -21.49 -15.83
N SER A 556 8.96 -20.83 -16.72
CA SER A 556 8.58 -19.57 -17.35
C SER A 556 8.74 -19.62 -18.87
N ALA A 557 7.97 -18.84 -19.63
CA ALA A 557 8.15 -18.77 -21.09
C ALA A 557 9.52 -18.18 -21.48
N SER A 558 10.06 -17.32 -20.61
CA SER A 558 11.40 -16.72 -20.72
C SER A 558 12.58 -17.70 -20.57
N GLY A 559 12.38 -18.91 -20.04
CA GLY A 559 13.46 -19.89 -19.83
C GLY A 559 14.38 -19.61 -18.63
N LEU A 560 14.24 -18.46 -17.97
CA LEU A 560 15.07 -18.05 -16.84
C LEU A 560 14.78 -18.86 -15.57
N TYR A 561 13.51 -19.21 -15.35
CA TYR A 561 13.06 -19.93 -14.18
C TYR A 561 12.92 -21.41 -14.51
N HIS A 562 13.84 -22.24 -14.03
CA HIS A 562 13.83 -23.69 -14.24
C HIS A 562 14.34 -24.40 -13.00
N CYS A 563 14.16 -25.72 -12.94
CA CYS A 563 14.88 -26.52 -11.96
C CYS A 563 16.33 -26.67 -12.43
N PRO A 564 17.35 -26.36 -11.61
CA PRO A 564 18.74 -26.69 -11.93
C PRO A 564 18.89 -28.20 -12.20
N THR A 565 19.64 -28.56 -13.25
CA THR A 565 19.95 -29.94 -13.63
C THR A 565 21.47 -30.15 -13.72
N GLY A 566 21.95 -31.41 -13.66
CA GLY A 566 23.38 -31.74 -13.75
C GLY A 566 24.16 -31.62 -12.42
N ASP A 567 25.44 -31.28 -12.50
CA ASP A 567 26.36 -31.25 -11.35
C ASP A 567 26.00 -30.16 -10.30
N GLU A 568 25.36 -29.07 -10.75
CA GLU A 568 24.87 -28.01 -9.87
C GLU A 568 23.68 -28.47 -9.01
N ALA A 569 22.95 -29.51 -9.43
CA ALA A 569 21.78 -30.05 -8.75
C ALA A 569 22.11 -31.20 -7.78
N LEU A 570 23.39 -31.47 -7.50
CA LEU A 570 23.82 -32.51 -6.57
C LEU A 570 23.75 -32.07 -5.10
N LYS A 571 23.99 -30.78 -4.83
CA LYS A 571 24.07 -30.22 -3.47
C LYS A 571 23.16 -29.01 -3.31
N ILE A 572 22.70 -28.78 -2.09
CA ILE A 572 21.84 -27.62 -1.77
C ILE A 572 22.49 -26.28 -2.12
N ASN A 573 23.83 -26.19 -2.06
CA ASN A 573 24.57 -24.96 -2.38
C ASN A 573 24.42 -24.54 -3.85
N GLY A 574 24.27 -25.48 -4.79
CA GLY A 574 24.06 -25.13 -6.19
C GLY A 574 22.68 -24.51 -6.41
N PHE A 575 21.64 -25.02 -5.74
CA PHE A 575 20.31 -24.40 -5.73
C PHE A 575 20.31 -23.01 -5.10
N LEU A 576 21.08 -22.80 -4.02
CA LEU A 576 21.24 -21.47 -3.40
C LEU A 576 21.97 -20.48 -4.31
N GLN A 577 22.98 -20.93 -5.05
CA GLN A 577 23.70 -20.10 -6.01
C GLN A 577 22.78 -19.69 -7.17
N TYR A 578 22.01 -20.63 -7.71
CA TYR A 578 20.98 -20.34 -8.72
C TYR A 578 19.95 -19.32 -8.20
N ALA A 579 19.38 -19.55 -7.00
CA ALA A 579 18.44 -18.63 -6.38
C ALA A 579 19.04 -17.22 -6.19
N GLY A 580 20.33 -17.13 -5.87
CA GLY A 580 21.06 -15.86 -5.73
C GLY A 580 21.32 -15.10 -7.03
N GLN A 581 21.26 -15.76 -8.19
CA GLN A 581 21.42 -15.12 -9.52
C GLN A 581 20.12 -14.51 -10.04
N LEU A 582 18.97 -14.87 -9.47
CA LEU A 582 17.68 -14.33 -9.88
C LEU A 582 17.59 -12.82 -9.64
N SER A 583 16.81 -12.14 -10.48
CA SER A 583 16.50 -10.71 -10.35
C SER A 583 15.78 -10.41 -9.04
N ILE A 584 15.95 -9.19 -8.53
CA ILE A 584 15.16 -8.67 -7.39
C ILE A 584 13.74 -8.32 -7.86
N HIS A 585 13.59 -7.89 -9.12
CA HIS A 585 12.30 -7.64 -9.75
C HIS A 585 11.82 -8.90 -10.46
N ASP A 586 10.71 -9.46 -9.97
CA ASP A 586 10.10 -10.67 -10.54
C ASP A 586 9.19 -10.31 -11.72
N PRO A 587 9.49 -10.78 -12.95
CA PRO A 587 8.64 -10.53 -14.11
C PRO A 587 7.30 -11.27 -13.98
N PRO A 588 6.20 -10.74 -14.54
CA PRO A 588 4.87 -11.36 -14.43
C PRO A 588 4.77 -12.77 -15.06
N ASP A 589 5.69 -13.13 -15.96
CA ASP A 589 5.74 -14.43 -16.65
C ASP A 589 5.90 -15.63 -15.70
N ILE A 590 6.67 -15.51 -14.61
CA ILE A 590 6.82 -16.60 -13.63
C ILE A 590 5.49 -16.92 -12.94
N PHE A 591 4.64 -15.91 -12.78
CA PHE A 591 3.28 -16.06 -12.26
C PHE A 591 2.30 -16.54 -13.36
N GLY A 592 2.71 -16.59 -14.63
CA GLY A 592 1.85 -16.91 -15.76
C GLY A 592 0.91 -15.76 -16.13
N MET A 593 1.25 -14.53 -15.76
CA MET A 593 0.47 -13.32 -16.03
C MET A 593 1.02 -12.53 -17.22
N HIS A 594 0.18 -11.65 -17.79
CA HIS A 594 0.59 -10.70 -18.82
C HIS A 594 1.41 -9.54 -18.22
N GLU A 595 2.25 -8.87 -19.03
CA GLU A 595 3.03 -7.69 -18.62
C GLU A 595 2.19 -6.55 -18.05
N ASN A 596 0.97 -6.40 -18.56
CA ASN A 596 0.01 -5.39 -18.08
C ASN A 596 -0.32 -5.54 -16.58
N ALA A 597 -0.21 -6.75 -16.01
CA ALA A 597 -0.40 -6.96 -14.58
C ALA A 597 0.64 -6.19 -13.74
N ASN A 598 1.87 -6.04 -14.26
CA ASN A 598 2.92 -5.28 -13.59
C ASN A 598 2.63 -3.76 -13.62
N ILE A 599 2.01 -3.25 -14.68
CA ILE A 599 1.57 -1.85 -14.78
C ILE A 599 0.52 -1.57 -13.70
N ILE A 600 -0.48 -2.45 -13.55
CA ILE A 600 -1.53 -2.32 -12.54
C ILE A 600 -0.93 -2.40 -11.13
N PHE A 601 -0.02 -3.35 -10.90
CA PHE A 601 0.68 -3.49 -9.63
C PHE A 601 1.44 -2.20 -9.28
N ASN A 602 2.27 -1.68 -10.19
CA ASN A 602 3.05 -0.50 -9.91
C ASN A 602 2.17 0.75 -9.71
N ARG A 603 1.07 0.89 -10.46
CA ARG A 603 0.09 1.97 -10.26
C ARG A 603 -0.57 1.89 -8.87
N ASN A 604 -0.91 0.69 -8.40
CA ASN A 604 -1.45 0.49 -7.06
C ASN A 604 -0.43 0.82 -5.96
N GLU A 605 0.84 0.42 -6.13
CA GLU A 605 1.93 0.78 -5.22
C GLU A 605 2.17 2.30 -5.20
N THR A 606 2.16 2.96 -6.36
CA THR A 606 2.23 4.44 -6.43
C THR A 606 1.06 5.08 -5.68
N HIS A 607 -0.17 4.61 -5.91
CA HIS A 607 -1.33 5.16 -5.23
C HIS A 607 -1.28 4.94 -3.71
N PHE A 608 -0.81 3.79 -3.25
CA PHE A 608 -0.54 3.53 -1.83
C PHE A 608 0.50 4.51 -1.28
N PHE A 609 1.64 4.65 -1.96
CA PHE A 609 2.72 5.56 -1.59
C PHE A 609 2.24 7.01 -1.45
N LEU A 610 1.50 7.52 -2.44
CA LEU A 610 0.98 8.90 -2.44
C LEU A 610 -0.09 9.12 -1.36
N ASN A 611 -1.02 8.17 -1.18
CA ASN A 611 -2.05 8.30 -0.15
C ASN A 611 -1.45 8.30 1.26
N THR A 612 -0.46 7.44 1.53
CA THR A 612 0.22 7.43 2.83
C THR A 612 1.01 8.71 3.08
N LEU A 613 1.63 9.30 2.04
CA LEU A 613 2.25 10.63 2.15
C LEU A 613 1.23 11.73 2.45
N LEU A 614 0.05 11.68 1.83
CA LEU A 614 -1.04 12.63 2.11
C LEU A 614 -1.56 12.52 3.54
N GLU A 615 -1.75 11.30 4.03
CA GLU A 615 -2.19 11.01 5.40
C GLU A 615 -1.21 11.62 6.41
N SER A 616 0.09 11.39 6.21
CA SER A 616 1.19 11.96 7.03
C SER A 616 1.31 13.49 6.97
N GLN A 617 0.54 14.17 6.13
CA GLN A 617 0.52 15.63 6.07
C GLN A 617 -0.77 16.25 6.61
N SER A 618 -1.83 15.45 6.71
CA SER A 618 -3.16 15.90 7.14
C SER A 618 -3.34 15.93 8.66
N GLY A 619 -2.39 15.39 9.42
CA GLY A 619 -2.42 15.35 10.89
C GLY A 619 -2.11 16.67 11.60
N GLY A 620 -1.68 17.71 10.88
CA GLY A 620 -1.59 19.06 11.43
C GLY A 620 -2.96 19.74 11.40
N ASP A 621 -3.48 20.10 12.57
CA ASP A 621 -4.74 20.82 12.87
C ASP A 621 -4.81 22.25 12.26
N SER A 622 -4.43 22.37 11.00
CA SER A 622 -4.18 23.61 10.28
C SER A 622 -4.76 23.57 8.86
N LEU A 623 -5.95 22.99 8.71
CA LEU A 623 -6.86 23.48 7.67
C LEU A 623 -7.29 24.88 8.14
N GLY A 624 -6.59 25.92 7.67
CA GLY A 624 -6.95 27.30 7.98
C GLY A 624 -8.42 27.57 7.65
N GLU A 625 -9.04 28.56 8.33
CA GLU A 625 -10.46 28.91 8.12
C GLU A 625 -10.80 29.13 6.63
N GLU A 626 -9.86 29.64 5.84
CA GLU A 626 -10.01 29.80 4.39
C GLU A 626 -10.13 28.47 3.62
N ALA A 627 -9.39 27.44 4.04
CA ALA A 627 -9.44 26.11 3.43
C ALA A 627 -10.76 25.39 3.76
N MET A 628 -11.27 25.55 4.99
CA MET A 628 -12.60 25.07 5.37
C MET A 628 -13.70 25.76 4.56
N ALA A 629 -13.64 27.08 4.43
CA ALA A 629 -14.64 27.83 3.65
C ALA A 629 -14.62 27.44 2.15
N ALA A 630 -13.44 27.21 1.58
CA ALA A 630 -13.31 26.73 0.20
C ALA A 630 -13.90 25.31 0.04
N MET A 631 -13.68 24.45 1.02
CA MET A 631 -14.18 23.08 1.06
C MET A 631 -15.71 23.05 1.21
N ASP A 632 -16.29 23.90 2.06
CA ASP A 632 -17.75 24.06 2.20
C ASP A 632 -18.39 24.47 0.89
N LYS A 633 -17.82 25.48 0.22
CA LYS A 633 -18.29 25.93 -1.09
C LYS A 633 -18.22 24.81 -2.13
N MET A 634 -17.12 24.07 -2.19
CA MET A 634 -16.95 22.94 -3.10
C MET A 634 -18.01 21.86 -2.84
N CYS A 635 -18.28 21.53 -1.57
CA CYS A 635 -19.28 20.55 -1.20
C CYS A 635 -20.67 20.97 -1.62
N LEU A 636 -21.06 22.22 -1.39
CA LEU A 636 -22.36 22.77 -1.81
C LEU A 636 -22.53 22.75 -3.33
N GLU A 637 -21.50 23.14 -4.09
CA GLU A 637 -21.51 23.06 -5.57
C GLU A 637 -21.72 21.62 -6.06
N LYS A 638 -21.07 20.64 -5.42
CA LYS A 638 -21.27 19.22 -5.73
C LYS A 638 -22.68 18.74 -5.40
N VAL A 639 -23.22 19.12 -4.23
CA VAL A 639 -24.61 18.79 -3.84
C VAL A 639 -25.60 19.29 -4.89
N ASP A 640 -25.46 20.54 -5.33
CA ASP A 640 -26.33 21.15 -6.33
C ASP A 640 -26.19 20.48 -7.71
N SER A 641 -24.97 20.16 -8.11
CA SER A 641 -24.70 19.45 -9.37
C SER A 641 -25.37 18.08 -9.40
N ILE A 642 -25.22 17.29 -8.33
CA ILE A 642 -25.79 15.94 -8.21
C ILE A 642 -27.33 16.01 -8.21
N ARG A 643 -27.92 16.95 -7.45
CA ARG A 643 -29.38 17.12 -7.39
C ARG A 643 -30.00 17.51 -8.74
N LYS A 644 -29.29 18.29 -9.56
CA LYS A 644 -29.75 18.67 -10.90
C LYS A 644 -29.60 17.54 -11.92
N ALA A 645 -28.57 16.72 -11.76
CA ALA A 645 -28.28 15.62 -12.69
C ALA A 645 -29.22 14.41 -12.50
N LEU A 646 -29.66 14.14 -11.26
CA LEU A 646 -30.42 12.94 -10.92
C LEU A 646 -31.92 13.24 -10.72
N PRO A 647 -32.84 12.46 -11.32
CA PRO A 647 -34.26 12.58 -11.04
C PRO A 647 -34.60 12.15 -9.61
N THR A 648 -35.79 12.53 -9.12
CA THR A 648 -36.25 12.20 -7.76
C THR A 648 -36.84 10.80 -7.65
N ALA A 649 -37.47 10.30 -8.70
CA ALA A 649 -38.07 8.97 -8.80
C ALA A 649 -38.13 8.56 -10.28
N ILE A 650 -38.19 7.26 -10.54
CA ILE A 650 -38.41 6.68 -11.87
C ILE A 650 -39.92 6.52 -12.07
N ASP A 651 -40.47 7.14 -13.12
CA ASP A 651 -41.90 7.03 -13.41
C ASP A 651 -42.21 5.68 -14.06
N TYR A 652 -43.08 4.90 -13.43
CA TYR A 652 -43.53 3.58 -13.91
C TYR A 652 -45.05 3.49 -14.09
N GLU A 653 -45.79 4.61 -14.02
CA GLU A 653 -47.25 4.60 -14.15
C GLU A 653 -47.70 4.34 -15.61
N GLU A 654 -46.88 4.71 -16.60
CA GLU A 654 -47.11 4.47 -18.03
C GLU A 654 -46.21 3.36 -18.61
N LEU A 655 -46.35 2.12 -18.12
CA LEU A 655 -45.64 0.96 -18.68
C LEU A 655 -46.06 0.67 -20.13
N HIS A 656 -45.09 0.41 -21.00
CA HIS A 656 -45.35 0.06 -22.39
C HIS A 656 -46.29 -1.16 -22.51
N PRO A 657 -47.31 -1.14 -23.40
CA PRO A 657 -48.30 -2.23 -23.51
C PRO A 657 -47.67 -3.61 -23.75
N SER A 658 -46.56 -3.69 -24.48
CA SER A 658 -45.84 -4.95 -24.75
C SER A 658 -45.42 -5.71 -23.48
N LEU A 659 -45.14 -4.98 -22.39
CA LEU A 659 -44.67 -5.53 -21.11
C LEU A 659 -45.81 -6.10 -20.26
N LEU A 660 -47.06 -5.72 -20.56
CA LEU A 660 -48.26 -6.09 -19.80
C LEU A 660 -49.06 -7.25 -20.44
N HIS A 661 -48.67 -7.71 -21.63
CA HIS A 661 -49.31 -8.86 -22.28
C HIS A 661 -49.10 -10.12 -21.46
N ARG A 662 -50.22 -10.70 -21.01
CA ARG A 662 -50.22 -11.92 -20.19
C ARG A 662 -50.12 -13.16 -21.07
N ASP A 663 -49.36 -14.15 -20.58
CA ASP A 663 -49.25 -15.47 -21.21
C ASP A 663 -50.61 -16.19 -21.26
N ALA A 664 -50.70 -17.30 -22.01
CA ALA A 664 -51.88 -18.19 -22.09
C ALA A 664 -52.42 -18.70 -20.73
N LYS A 665 -51.60 -18.63 -19.66
CA LYS A 665 -51.98 -18.96 -18.27
C LYS A 665 -52.25 -17.71 -17.41
N ASN A 666 -52.51 -16.56 -18.02
CA ASN A 666 -52.83 -15.27 -17.39
C ASN A 666 -51.72 -14.71 -16.47
N ARG A 667 -50.45 -15.05 -16.73
CA ARG A 667 -49.29 -14.61 -15.95
C ARG A 667 -48.58 -13.43 -16.62
N ILE A 668 -48.05 -12.51 -15.82
CA ILE A 668 -47.22 -11.39 -16.29
C ILE A 668 -45.87 -11.95 -16.79
N PRO A 669 -45.28 -11.38 -17.87
CA PRO A 669 -43.95 -11.75 -18.33
C PRO A 669 -42.92 -11.63 -17.20
N SER A 670 -42.04 -12.63 -17.10
CA SER A 670 -41.07 -12.72 -16.01
C SER A 670 -40.14 -11.50 -15.98
N LEU A 671 -39.71 -11.02 -17.14
CA LEU A 671 -38.84 -9.85 -17.27
C LEU A 671 -39.51 -8.55 -16.79
N THR A 672 -40.83 -8.40 -16.95
CA THR A 672 -41.57 -7.24 -16.42
C THR A 672 -41.53 -7.22 -14.89
N THR A 673 -41.62 -8.39 -14.24
CA THR A 673 -41.51 -8.45 -12.76
C THR A 673 -40.11 -8.09 -12.27
N VAL A 674 -39.07 -8.41 -13.04
CA VAL A 674 -37.69 -8.00 -12.74
C VAL A 674 -37.56 -6.49 -12.87
N LEU A 675 -38.08 -5.91 -13.96
CA LEU A 675 -38.05 -4.45 -14.17
C LEU A 675 -38.68 -3.68 -13.00
N ILE A 676 -39.87 -4.09 -12.54
CA ILE A 676 -40.55 -3.43 -11.40
C ILE A 676 -39.72 -3.51 -10.12
N GLN A 677 -39.07 -4.65 -9.87
CA GLN A 677 -38.18 -4.80 -8.70
C GLN A 677 -36.91 -3.95 -8.82
N GLU A 678 -36.40 -3.75 -10.03
CA GLU A 678 -35.25 -2.88 -10.29
C GLU A 678 -35.62 -1.41 -10.05
N VAL A 679 -36.78 -0.96 -10.54
CA VAL A 679 -37.32 0.39 -10.30
C VAL A 679 -37.43 0.70 -8.80
N ASP A 680 -38.06 -0.18 -8.02
CA ASP A 680 -38.20 -0.02 -6.56
C ASP A 680 -36.83 0.07 -5.84
N ARG A 681 -35.80 -0.62 -6.33
CA ARG A 681 -34.44 -0.51 -5.78
C ARG A 681 -33.81 0.84 -6.09
N PHE A 682 -33.92 1.32 -7.33
CA PHE A 682 -33.42 2.64 -7.71
C PHE A 682 -34.14 3.76 -6.96
N ASP A 683 -35.46 3.69 -6.79
CA ASP A 683 -36.23 4.70 -6.04
C ASP A 683 -35.81 4.76 -4.58
N ARG A 684 -35.56 3.61 -3.93
CA ARG A 684 -35.03 3.57 -2.56
C ARG A 684 -33.64 4.22 -2.46
N LEU A 685 -32.76 3.99 -3.44
CA LEU A 685 -31.45 4.62 -3.49
C LEU A 685 -31.58 6.14 -3.67
N LEU A 686 -32.41 6.59 -4.62
CA LEU A 686 -32.66 8.01 -4.87
C LEU A 686 -33.24 8.72 -3.64
N SER A 687 -34.16 8.07 -2.93
CA SER A 687 -34.74 8.60 -1.69
C SER A 687 -33.67 8.86 -0.61
N VAL A 688 -32.78 7.90 -0.37
CA VAL A 688 -31.67 8.04 0.59
C VAL A 688 -30.67 9.10 0.13
N LEU A 689 -30.33 9.12 -1.16
CA LEU A 689 -29.40 10.08 -1.74
C LEU A 689 -29.93 11.50 -1.58
N HIS A 690 -31.13 11.80 -2.06
CA HIS A 690 -31.73 13.14 -1.94
C HIS A 690 -31.99 13.56 -0.49
N GLY A 691 -32.30 12.61 0.40
CA GLY A 691 -32.39 12.87 1.85
C GLY A 691 -31.05 13.30 2.45
N SER A 692 -30.00 12.50 2.23
CA SER A 692 -28.65 12.78 2.76
C SER A 692 -28.04 14.07 2.21
N LEU A 693 -28.26 14.39 0.93
CA LEU A 693 -27.80 15.64 0.31
C LEU A 693 -28.48 16.87 0.95
N ARG A 694 -29.78 16.78 1.23
CA ARG A 694 -30.53 17.86 1.88
C ARG A 694 -30.08 18.09 3.32
N ASP A 695 -29.79 17.01 4.04
CA ASP A 695 -29.34 17.10 5.43
C ASP A 695 -27.90 17.64 5.52
N LEU A 696 -27.03 17.27 4.57
CA LEU A 696 -25.68 17.82 4.46
C LEU A 696 -25.70 19.32 4.15
N GLU A 697 -26.53 19.75 3.19
CA GLU A 697 -26.69 21.17 2.84
C GLU A 697 -27.10 21.99 4.07
N LYS A 698 -28.09 21.51 4.83
CA LYS A 698 -28.55 22.15 6.06
C LYS A 698 -27.48 22.15 7.16
N ALA A 699 -26.67 21.10 7.25
CA ALA A 699 -25.60 21.02 8.23
C ALA A 699 -24.47 22.02 7.94
N ILE A 700 -24.05 22.15 6.68
CA ILE A 700 -23.04 23.15 6.26
C ILE A 700 -23.57 24.57 6.51
N GLN A 701 -24.86 24.81 6.29
CA GLN A 701 -25.50 26.11 6.57
C GLN A 701 -25.75 26.36 8.08
N GLY A 702 -25.47 25.39 8.96
CA GLY A 702 -25.65 25.52 10.41
C GLY A 702 -27.08 25.32 10.92
N PHE A 703 -28.02 24.87 10.07
CA PHE A 703 -29.41 24.60 10.47
C PHE A 703 -29.59 23.23 11.16
N VAL A 704 -28.67 22.29 10.93
CA VAL A 704 -28.65 20.94 11.52
C VAL A 704 -27.27 20.68 12.11
N VAL A 705 -27.19 19.98 13.23
CA VAL A 705 -25.92 19.61 13.86
C VAL A 705 -25.20 18.58 12.99
N MET A 706 -23.90 18.80 12.74
CA MET A 706 -23.05 17.85 12.02
C MET A 706 -22.94 16.55 12.84
N SER A 707 -23.57 15.48 12.36
CA SER A 707 -23.43 14.14 12.92
C SER A 707 -22.23 13.42 12.32
N GLU A 708 -21.72 12.38 12.99
CA GLU A 708 -20.64 11.54 12.45
C GLU A 708 -20.96 11.02 11.03
N SER A 709 -22.21 10.61 10.80
CA SER A 709 -22.68 10.20 9.48
C SER A 709 -22.59 11.30 8.41
N LEU A 710 -22.94 12.55 8.74
CA LEU A 710 -22.84 13.67 7.81
C LEU A 710 -21.39 14.11 7.59
N GLU A 711 -20.57 14.03 8.64
CA GLU A 711 -19.13 14.31 8.55
C GLU A 711 -18.43 13.32 7.63
N THR A 712 -18.80 12.02 7.65
CA THR A 712 -18.27 11.05 6.69
C THR A 712 -18.65 11.38 5.25
N ILE A 713 -19.87 11.89 5.00
CA ILE A 713 -20.28 12.35 3.66
C ILE A 713 -19.46 13.59 3.26
N TYR A 714 -19.30 14.55 4.16
CA TYR A 714 -18.52 15.78 3.93
C TYR A 714 -17.07 15.46 3.53
N ARG A 715 -16.41 14.60 4.31
CA ARG A 715 -15.04 14.12 4.00
C ARG A 715 -15.00 13.35 2.68
N ALA A 716 -15.98 12.48 2.41
CA ALA A 716 -16.06 11.74 1.15
C ALA A 716 -16.20 12.69 -0.06
N PHE A 717 -16.98 13.76 0.07
CA PHE A 717 -17.14 14.77 -0.97
C PHE A 717 -15.84 15.52 -1.24
N GLY A 718 -15.06 15.82 -0.20
CA GLY A 718 -13.72 16.41 -0.34
C GLY A 718 -12.78 15.52 -1.13
N ASN A 719 -12.78 14.24 -0.78
CA ASN A 719 -11.90 13.24 -1.38
C ASN A 719 -12.44 12.67 -2.71
N ASN A 720 -13.55 13.20 -3.24
CA ASN A 720 -14.21 12.71 -4.45
C ASN A 720 -14.61 11.22 -4.41
N GLN A 721 -14.98 10.73 -3.23
CA GLN A 721 -15.39 9.36 -2.94
C GLN A 721 -16.92 9.26 -2.78
N VAL A 722 -17.47 8.09 -3.10
CA VAL A 722 -18.89 7.79 -2.86
C VAL A 722 -19.11 7.57 -1.35
N PRO A 723 -20.08 8.27 -0.72
CA PRO A 723 -20.33 8.11 0.71
C PRO A 723 -20.78 6.70 1.11
N GLN A 724 -20.26 6.22 2.25
CA GLN A 724 -20.54 4.87 2.78
C GLN A 724 -22.03 4.59 3.02
N ILE A 725 -22.82 5.61 3.36
CA ILE A 725 -24.26 5.50 3.63
C ILE A 725 -25.05 5.08 2.37
N TRP A 726 -24.52 5.36 1.17
CA TRP A 726 -25.17 5.00 -0.08
C TRP A 726 -24.93 3.54 -0.47
N HIS A 727 -23.85 2.90 -0.01
CA HIS A 727 -23.50 1.53 -0.40
C HIS A 727 -24.54 0.46 0.00
N PRO A 728 -25.12 0.43 1.21
CA PRO A 728 -26.10 -0.60 1.60
C PRO A 728 -27.38 -0.60 0.76
N LYS A 729 -27.73 0.56 0.18
CA LYS A 729 -28.90 0.73 -0.70
C LYS A 729 -28.49 0.92 -2.16
N GLY A 730 -27.19 0.84 -2.46
CA GLY A 730 -26.60 1.08 -3.77
C GLY A 730 -26.11 -0.20 -4.43
N TYR A 731 -25.77 -0.10 -5.71
CA TYR A 731 -25.14 -1.18 -6.45
C TYR A 731 -23.63 -1.20 -6.15
N LEU A 732 -22.99 -2.35 -6.34
CA LEU A 732 -21.53 -2.46 -6.15
C LEU A 732 -20.82 -1.62 -7.22
N SER A 733 -19.98 -0.68 -6.77
CA SER A 733 -19.19 0.17 -7.64
C SER A 733 -17.91 0.62 -6.93
N THR A 734 -16.86 0.83 -7.72
CA THR A 734 -15.55 1.31 -7.29
C THR A 734 -15.14 2.62 -7.98
N LYS A 735 -16.11 3.28 -8.64
CA LYS A 735 -15.92 4.56 -9.34
C LYS A 735 -15.80 5.72 -8.35
N ALA A 736 -15.09 6.78 -8.75
CA ALA A 736 -15.08 8.04 -8.03
C ALA A 736 -16.46 8.71 -8.07
N LEU A 737 -16.73 9.63 -7.13
CA LEU A 737 -18.05 10.26 -6.99
C LEU A 737 -18.59 10.84 -8.30
N ALA A 738 -17.76 11.59 -9.04
CA ALA A 738 -18.15 12.17 -10.32
C ALA A 738 -18.56 11.12 -11.36
N SER A 739 -17.72 10.10 -11.57
CA SER A 739 -18.00 9.00 -12.51
C SER A 739 -19.19 8.16 -12.06
N TRP A 740 -19.33 7.90 -10.76
CA TRP A 740 -20.46 7.20 -10.18
C TRP A 740 -21.79 7.89 -10.43
N VAL A 741 -21.85 9.23 -10.33
CA VAL A 741 -23.06 10.01 -10.61
C VAL A 741 -23.44 9.89 -12.09
N THR A 742 -22.47 9.98 -13.01
CA THR A 742 -22.74 9.78 -14.44
C THR A 742 -23.19 8.35 -14.77
N ASP A 743 -22.61 7.35 -14.10
CA ASP A 743 -23.01 5.95 -14.24
C ASP A 743 -24.44 5.74 -13.76
N LEU A 744 -24.79 6.31 -12.60
CA LEU A 744 -26.16 6.27 -12.07
C LEU A 744 -27.16 6.96 -13.01
N GLN A 745 -26.79 8.08 -13.63
CA GLN A 745 -27.63 8.75 -14.63
C GLN A 745 -27.91 7.84 -15.83
N HIS A 746 -26.90 7.19 -16.39
CA HIS A 746 -27.08 6.24 -17.49
C HIS A 746 -27.94 5.02 -17.09
N ARG A 747 -27.80 4.53 -15.85
CA ARG A 747 -28.63 3.42 -15.33
C ARG A 747 -30.10 3.80 -15.25
N ILE A 748 -30.38 4.98 -14.70
CA ILE A 748 -31.75 5.47 -14.55
C ILE A 748 -32.39 5.67 -15.92
N GLU A 749 -31.67 6.28 -16.88
CA GLU A 749 -32.15 6.43 -18.25
C GLU A 749 -32.44 5.07 -18.90
N TYR A 750 -31.54 4.10 -18.75
CA TYR A 750 -31.75 2.75 -19.29
C TYR A 750 -33.01 2.09 -18.73
N VAL A 751 -33.22 2.13 -17.41
CA VAL A 751 -34.40 1.55 -16.75
C VAL A 751 -35.68 2.28 -17.15
N GLN A 752 -35.65 3.62 -17.15
CA GLN A 752 -36.79 4.44 -17.58
C GLN A 752 -37.15 4.13 -19.03
N ASN A 753 -36.16 3.98 -19.92
CA ASN A 753 -36.40 3.64 -21.31
C ASN A 753 -37.00 2.24 -21.46
N TRP A 754 -36.56 1.28 -20.65
CA TRP A 754 -37.16 -0.04 -20.64
C TRP A 754 -38.64 0.03 -20.22
N CYS A 755 -39.02 0.90 -19.28
CA CYS A 755 -40.43 1.14 -18.94
C CYS A 755 -41.24 1.71 -20.11
N VAL A 756 -40.70 2.69 -20.84
CA VAL A 756 -41.42 3.46 -21.87
C VAL A 756 -41.45 2.77 -23.25
N GLU A 757 -40.34 2.22 -23.72
CA GLU A 757 -40.20 1.64 -25.07
C GLU A 757 -40.35 0.11 -25.09
N GLY A 758 -40.35 -0.54 -23.93
CA GLY A 758 -40.31 -2.01 -23.82
C GLY A 758 -38.89 -2.58 -23.88
N LEU A 759 -38.78 -3.91 -24.04
CA LEU A 759 -37.50 -4.62 -23.98
C LEU A 759 -36.55 -4.14 -25.10
N PRO A 760 -35.35 -3.63 -24.78
CA PRO A 760 -34.40 -3.18 -25.80
C PRO A 760 -33.84 -4.37 -26.61
N VAL A 761 -33.39 -4.09 -27.84
CA VAL A 761 -32.79 -5.10 -28.74
C VAL A 761 -31.56 -5.76 -28.10
N SER A 762 -30.73 -4.97 -27.42
CA SER A 762 -29.64 -5.46 -26.59
C SER A 762 -29.73 -4.83 -25.21
N SER A 763 -29.69 -5.67 -24.17
CA SER A 763 -29.83 -5.25 -22.78
C SER A 763 -28.47 -4.93 -22.15
N TRP A 764 -28.40 -3.79 -21.46
CA TRP A 764 -27.21 -3.41 -20.70
C TRP A 764 -27.26 -4.06 -19.31
N VAL A 765 -26.74 -5.29 -19.22
CA VAL A 765 -26.77 -6.09 -17.98
C VAL A 765 -26.06 -5.36 -16.83
N CYS A 766 -25.00 -4.64 -17.15
CA CYS A 766 -24.18 -3.89 -16.22
C CYS A 766 -24.96 -2.74 -15.57
N GLY A 767 -26.02 -2.25 -16.22
CA GLY A 767 -26.87 -1.17 -15.74
C GLY A 767 -27.84 -1.59 -14.64
N LEU A 768 -28.13 -2.88 -14.53
CA LEU A 768 -29.06 -3.43 -13.54
C LEU A 768 -28.44 -3.52 -12.15
N PHE A 769 -29.26 -3.35 -11.13
CA PHE A 769 -28.90 -3.51 -9.73
C PHE A 769 -28.65 -4.99 -9.39
N PHE A 770 -29.49 -5.89 -9.90
CA PHE A 770 -29.36 -7.33 -9.70
C PHE A 770 -29.46 -8.13 -11.02
N PRO A 771 -28.35 -8.23 -11.77
CA PRO A 771 -28.28 -8.99 -13.02
C PRO A 771 -28.78 -10.44 -12.92
N GLN A 772 -28.66 -11.09 -11.76
CA GLN A 772 -29.07 -12.48 -11.59
C GLN A 772 -30.59 -12.69 -11.72
N SER A 773 -31.42 -11.72 -11.28
CA SER A 773 -32.88 -11.81 -11.50
C SER A 773 -33.23 -11.70 -12.97
N PHE A 774 -32.52 -10.84 -13.72
CA PHE A 774 -32.68 -10.69 -15.16
C PHE A 774 -32.34 -11.97 -15.92
N LEU A 775 -31.21 -12.61 -15.59
CA LEU A 775 -30.80 -13.89 -16.17
C LEU A 775 -31.84 -14.99 -15.89
N THR A 776 -32.29 -15.09 -14.64
CA THR A 776 -33.34 -16.05 -14.25
C THR A 776 -34.66 -15.75 -14.96
N GLY A 777 -35.03 -14.47 -15.10
CA GLY A 777 -36.22 -14.02 -15.82
C GLY A 777 -36.18 -14.40 -17.29
N THR A 778 -35.02 -14.34 -17.93
CA THR A 778 -34.81 -14.81 -19.31
C THR A 778 -35.03 -16.32 -19.42
N LEU A 779 -34.42 -17.12 -18.52
CA LEU A 779 -34.64 -18.58 -18.50
C LEU A 779 -36.10 -18.93 -18.23
N GLN A 780 -36.78 -18.23 -17.31
CA GLN A 780 -38.21 -18.42 -17.05
C GLN A 780 -39.06 -18.11 -18.27
N THR A 781 -38.71 -17.07 -19.04
CA THR A 781 -39.46 -16.69 -20.25
C THR A 781 -39.32 -17.78 -21.32
N TYR A 782 -38.11 -18.32 -21.51
CA TYR A 782 -37.87 -19.45 -22.41
C TYR A 782 -38.56 -20.73 -21.96
N ALA A 783 -38.43 -21.09 -20.67
CA ALA A 783 -39.08 -22.24 -20.05
C ALA A 783 -40.60 -22.21 -20.22
N ARG A 784 -41.23 -21.03 -20.09
CA ARG A 784 -42.68 -20.85 -20.30
C ARG A 784 -43.08 -20.98 -21.76
N LYS A 785 -42.27 -20.45 -22.69
CA LYS A 785 -42.51 -20.49 -24.15
C LYS A 785 -42.43 -21.92 -24.69
N HIS A 786 -41.43 -22.68 -24.25
CA HIS A 786 -41.15 -24.05 -24.73
C HIS A 786 -41.66 -25.15 -23.79
N ASN A 787 -42.24 -24.80 -22.65
CA ASN A 787 -42.78 -25.70 -21.62
C ASN A 787 -41.74 -26.73 -21.09
N ILE A 788 -40.52 -26.27 -20.84
CA ILE A 788 -39.38 -27.05 -20.32
C ILE A 788 -39.15 -26.68 -18.85
N PRO A 789 -38.76 -27.62 -17.96
CA PRO A 789 -38.37 -27.30 -16.59
C PRO A 789 -37.19 -26.30 -16.54
N ILE A 790 -37.24 -25.31 -15.64
CA ILE A 790 -36.17 -24.31 -15.53
C ILE A 790 -34.84 -24.90 -15.07
N ASP A 791 -34.87 -25.92 -14.20
CA ASP A 791 -33.67 -26.50 -13.59
C ASP A 791 -32.77 -27.22 -14.60
N THR A 792 -33.32 -27.65 -15.73
CA THR A 792 -32.58 -28.29 -16.82
C THR A 792 -31.97 -27.28 -17.79
N LEU A 793 -32.30 -25.98 -17.67
CA LEU A 793 -31.81 -24.96 -18.58
C LEU A 793 -30.51 -24.33 -18.08
N ARG A 794 -29.62 -24.08 -19.03
CA ARG A 794 -28.38 -23.32 -18.88
C ARG A 794 -28.25 -22.31 -20.03
N PHE A 795 -27.29 -21.41 -19.93
CA PHE A 795 -26.96 -20.50 -21.03
C PHE A 795 -25.80 -21.05 -21.83
N ASP A 796 -25.97 -21.11 -23.15
CA ASP A 796 -24.89 -21.17 -24.12
C ASP A 796 -24.63 -19.76 -24.68
N PHE A 797 -23.40 -19.52 -25.11
CA PHE A 797 -22.92 -18.18 -25.44
C PHE A 797 -22.40 -18.14 -26.87
N GLU A 798 -22.82 -17.12 -27.63
CA GLU A 798 -22.25 -16.80 -28.94
C GLU A 798 -21.91 -15.30 -28.99
N ILE A 799 -20.70 -14.97 -29.45
CA ILE A 799 -20.22 -13.60 -29.49
C ILE A 799 -20.47 -13.03 -30.88
N MET A 800 -21.13 -11.87 -30.92
CA MET A 800 -21.50 -11.18 -32.16
C MET A 800 -20.37 -10.25 -32.63
N ASN A 801 -20.36 -9.88 -33.91
CA ASN A 801 -19.32 -9.01 -34.48
C ASN A 801 -19.54 -7.50 -34.24
N VAL A 802 -20.36 -7.14 -33.25
CA VAL A 802 -20.77 -5.75 -32.98
C VAL A 802 -20.43 -5.37 -31.54
N THR A 803 -19.67 -4.29 -31.35
CA THR A 803 -19.41 -3.70 -30.04
C THR A 803 -20.32 -2.48 -29.83
N LEU A 804 -21.00 -2.43 -28.68
CA LEU A 804 -21.90 -1.35 -28.29
C LEU A 804 -21.39 -0.67 -27.01
N HIS A 805 -21.45 0.67 -26.97
CA HIS A 805 -21.07 1.48 -25.81
C HIS A 805 -22.29 2.25 -25.29
N GLN A 806 -22.59 2.12 -24.00
CA GLN A 806 -23.77 2.75 -23.40
C GLN A 806 -23.71 4.29 -23.43
N SER A 807 -22.53 4.89 -23.26
CA SER A 807 -22.34 6.35 -23.34
C SER A 807 -22.73 6.89 -24.71
N THR A 808 -22.32 6.22 -25.79
CA THR A 808 -22.71 6.59 -27.16
C THR A 808 -24.21 6.44 -27.37
N ILE A 809 -24.83 5.38 -26.84
CA ILE A 809 -26.29 5.19 -26.90
C ILE A 809 -27.02 6.33 -26.19
N TYR A 810 -26.54 6.72 -25.01
CA TYR A 810 -27.10 7.83 -24.24
C TYR A 810 -26.99 9.17 -24.98
N GLU A 811 -25.82 9.48 -25.57
CA GLU A 811 -25.61 10.71 -26.34
C GLU A 811 -26.45 10.79 -27.62
N GLU A 812 -26.51 9.71 -28.40
CA GLU A 812 -27.29 9.66 -29.65
C GLU A 812 -28.80 9.81 -29.38
N ARG A 813 -29.27 9.26 -28.25
CA ARG A 813 -30.65 9.47 -27.77
C ARG A 813 -30.91 10.91 -27.35
N SER A 814 -29.98 11.52 -26.61
CA SER A 814 -30.07 12.93 -26.23
C SER A 814 -30.19 13.85 -27.46
N LYS A 815 -29.51 13.47 -28.56
CA LYS A 815 -29.55 14.17 -29.86
C LYS A 815 -30.75 13.80 -30.75
N LYS A 816 -31.64 12.90 -30.33
CA LYS A 816 -32.84 12.40 -31.06
C LYS A 816 -32.54 11.76 -32.43
N ASN A 817 -31.34 11.23 -32.67
CA ASN A 817 -31.04 10.48 -33.89
C ASN A 817 -31.37 8.98 -33.70
N THR A 818 -32.55 8.56 -34.16
CA THR A 818 -33.08 7.20 -33.91
C THR A 818 -32.51 6.12 -34.85
N ILE A 819 -31.78 6.48 -35.91
CA ILE A 819 -31.72 5.62 -37.12
C ILE A 819 -30.77 4.40 -37.00
N GLN A 820 -29.79 4.35 -36.07
CA GLN A 820 -28.93 3.15 -35.89
C GLN A 820 -28.42 2.90 -34.45
N LEU A 821 -29.28 3.02 -33.43
CA LEU A 821 -28.89 2.83 -32.00
C LEU A 821 -28.16 1.50 -31.71
N PHE A 822 -28.56 0.41 -32.38
CA PHE A 822 -28.05 -0.95 -32.13
C PHE A 822 -27.34 -1.57 -33.35
N ARG A 823 -26.80 -0.73 -34.28
CA ARG A 823 -25.93 -1.16 -35.40
C ARG A 823 -26.38 -2.45 -36.13
N ASN A 824 -27.54 -2.42 -36.79
CA ASN A 824 -28.14 -3.51 -37.60
C ASN A 824 -28.41 -4.85 -36.88
N LEU A 825 -28.43 -4.88 -35.54
CA LEU A 825 -28.86 -6.06 -34.79
C LEU A 825 -30.39 -6.23 -34.86
N ASN A 826 -30.85 -7.41 -35.24
CA ASN A 826 -32.27 -7.79 -35.18
C ASN A 826 -32.52 -8.61 -33.91
N PRO A 827 -33.66 -8.42 -33.20
CA PRO A 827 -33.95 -9.14 -31.96
C PRO A 827 -33.96 -10.66 -32.21
N PRO A 828 -33.39 -11.48 -31.29
CA PRO A 828 -33.29 -12.92 -31.48
C PRO A 828 -34.65 -13.60 -31.23
N ASN A 829 -34.91 -14.72 -31.90
CA ASN A 829 -36.15 -15.50 -31.69
C ASN A 829 -36.25 -16.11 -30.29
N ASP A 830 -35.12 -16.57 -29.76
CA ASP A 830 -34.95 -17.14 -28.42
C ASP A 830 -33.67 -16.60 -27.78
N GLY A 831 -33.72 -16.35 -26.47
CA GLY A 831 -32.62 -15.75 -25.73
C GLY A 831 -32.60 -14.23 -25.77
N ILE A 832 -31.48 -13.63 -25.38
CA ILE A 832 -31.32 -12.17 -25.31
C ILE A 832 -29.90 -11.75 -25.64
N PHE A 833 -29.73 -10.57 -26.27
CA PHE A 833 -28.43 -9.96 -26.47
C PHE A 833 -28.06 -9.10 -25.26
N ILE A 834 -26.81 -9.19 -24.84
CA ILE A 834 -26.25 -8.39 -23.75
C ILE A 834 -25.03 -7.62 -24.23
N HIS A 835 -24.81 -6.43 -23.69
CA HIS A 835 -23.64 -5.61 -24.00
C HIS A 835 -23.08 -4.89 -22.78
N GLY A 836 -21.92 -4.27 -22.96
CA GLY A 836 -21.22 -3.52 -21.91
C GLY A 836 -20.32 -4.38 -21.01
N LEU A 837 -19.95 -5.59 -21.46
CA LEU A 837 -19.00 -6.44 -20.76
C LEU A 837 -17.56 -6.07 -21.15
N PHE A 838 -16.65 -6.22 -20.20
CA PHE A 838 -15.23 -5.95 -20.36
C PHE A 838 -14.43 -7.22 -20.08
N ILE A 839 -13.28 -7.36 -20.73
CA ILE A 839 -12.32 -8.45 -20.55
C ILE A 839 -11.10 -7.88 -19.84
N GLU A 840 -10.76 -8.44 -18.69
CA GLU A 840 -9.51 -8.17 -18.00
C GLU A 840 -8.48 -9.26 -18.35
N ALA A 841 -7.21 -8.87 -18.51
CA ALA A 841 -6.11 -9.76 -18.85
C ALA A 841 -6.34 -10.62 -20.12
N GLY A 842 -7.04 -10.06 -21.11
CA GLY A 842 -7.30 -10.68 -22.42
C GLY A 842 -8.05 -9.73 -23.35
N ARG A 843 -8.17 -10.11 -24.61
CA ARG A 843 -8.92 -9.37 -25.65
C ARG A 843 -9.68 -10.36 -26.52
N TRP A 844 -10.84 -9.95 -27.02
CA TRP A 844 -11.54 -10.68 -28.07
C TRP A 844 -11.13 -10.16 -29.45
N ASP A 845 -10.63 -11.02 -30.32
CA ASP A 845 -10.36 -10.66 -31.71
C ASP A 845 -11.50 -11.12 -32.62
N VAL A 846 -12.17 -10.17 -33.27
CA VAL A 846 -13.29 -10.43 -34.20
C VAL A 846 -12.81 -11.08 -35.50
N LYS A 847 -11.54 -10.87 -35.88
CA LYS A 847 -10.99 -11.45 -37.12
C LYS A 847 -10.59 -12.91 -36.94
N GLU A 848 -9.97 -13.22 -35.80
CA GLU A 848 -9.52 -14.57 -35.48
C GLU A 848 -10.66 -15.40 -34.86
N GLY A 849 -11.66 -14.77 -34.25
CA GLY A 849 -12.83 -15.45 -33.70
C GLY A 849 -12.53 -16.18 -32.40
N GLY A 850 -11.87 -15.52 -31.45
CA GLY A 850 -11.48 -16.13 -30.18
C GLY A 850 -10.87 -15.16 -29.18
N LEU A 851 -10.63 -15.70 -27.97
CA LEU A 851 -9.90 -15.03 -26.91
C LEU A 851 -8.39 -15.04 -27.22
N CYS A 852 -7.80 -13.85 -27.26
CA CYS A 852 -6.38 -13.59 -27.54
C CYS A 852 -5.76 -12.75 -26.41
N ASP A 853 -4.43 -12.65 -26.39
CA ASP A 853 -3.73 -11.84 -25.39
C ASP A 853 -4.03 -10.34 -25.54
N ALA A 854 -4.02 -9.64 -24.41
CA ALA A 854 -4.20 -8.18 -24.37
C ALA A 854 -3.01 -7.48 -25.04
N ARG A 855 -3.23 -6.31 -25.66
CA ARG A 855 -2.12 -5.51 -26.18
C ARG A 855 -1.36 -4.88 -25.02
N HIS A 856 -0.08 -4.62 -25.22
CA HIS A 856 0.73 -3.90 -24.23
C HIS A 856 0.09 -2.53 -23.92
N ARG A 857 -0.08 -2.21 -22.62
CA ARG A 857 -0.81 -1.03 -22.09
C ARG A 857 -2.33 -0.99 -22.30
N GLU A 858 -2.92 -1.98 -22.97
CA GLU A 858 -4.38 -2.15 -23.01
C GLU A 858 -4.80 -2.99 -21.79
N LEU A 859 -5.11 -2.32 -20.67
CA LEU A 859 -5.44 -3.01 -19.41
C LEU A 859 -6.79 -3.75 -19.48
N ILE A 860 -7.74 -3.16 -20.19
CA ILE A 860 -9.12 -3.65 -20.29
C ILE A 860 -9.57 -3.55 -21.75
N ALA A 861 -10.15 -4.62 -22.27
CA ALA A 861 -10.74 -4.66 -23.61
C ALA A 861 -12.27 -4.78 -23.53
N HIS A 862 -12.98 -4.25 -24.53
CA HIS A 862 -14.42 -4.44 -24.63
C HIS A 862 -14.75 -5.80 -25.24
N LEU A 863 -15.67 -6.54 -24.60
CA LEU A 863 -16.28 -7.71 -25.22
C LEU A 863 -17.41 -7.24 -26.16
N PRO A 864 -17.49 -7.77 -27.39
CA PRO A 864 -18.64 -7.53 -28.26
C PRO A 864 -19.96 -8.03 -27.64
N VAL A 865 -21.07 -7.71 -28.30
CA VAL A 865 -22.41 -8.16 -27.88
C VAL A 865 -22.42 -9.69 -27.76
N VAL A 866 -22.91 -10.19 -26.63
CA VAL A 866 -23.03 -11.62 -26.36
C VAL A 866 -24.48 -12.04 -26.49
N TRP A 867 -24.75 -13.11 -27.25
CA TRP A 867 -26.04 -13.77 -27.31
C TRP A 867 -26.13 -14.82 -26.21
N LEU A 868 -27.03 -14.59 -25.25
CA LEU A 868 -27.40 -15.57 -24.23
C LEU A 868 -28.49 -16.49 -24.76
N LYS A 869 -28.12 -17.72 -25.13
CA LYS A 869 -29.05 -18.76 -25.63
C LYS A 869 -29.41 -19.74 -24.53
N PRO A 870 -30.67 -19.86 -24.12
CA PRO A 870 -31.09 -20.95 -23.25
C PRO A 870 -30.96 -22.29 -23.98
N ALA A 871 -30.25 -23.24 -23.38
CA ALA A 871 -30.03 -24.58 -23.91
C ALA A 871 -30.10 -25.63 -22.78
N THR A 872 -30.46 -26.87 -23.12
CA THR A 872 -30.44 -28.01 -22.19
C THR A 872 -29.08 -28.69 -22.13
N ASP A 873 -28.40 -28.78 -23.27
CA ASP A 873 -27.07 -29.40 -23.41
C ASP A 873 -26.01 -28.34 -23.72
N LEU A 874 -24.88 -28.41 -23.00
CA LEU A 874 -23.77 -27.46 -23.12
C LEU A 874 -22.51 -28.19 -23.60
N ILE A 875 -21.99 -27.81 -24.77
CA ILE A 875 -20.78 -28.41 -25.33
C ILE A 875 -19.57 -27.55 -24.94
N VAL A 876 -18.94 -27.81 -23.80
CA VAL A 876 -17.81 -26.97 -23.34
C VAL A 876 -16.64 -26.97 -24.34
N GLY A 877 -16.28 -28.13 -24.90
CA GLY A 877 -15.25 -28.22 -25.95
C GLY A 877 -13.92 -27.57 -25.54
N ARG A 878 -13.34 -26.74 -26.43
CA ARG A 878 -12.13 -25.93 -26.16
C ARG A 878 -12.44 -24.54 -25.60
N ARG A 879 -13.68 -24.30 -25.15
CA ARG A 879 -14.10 -22.99 -24.67
C ARG A 879 -13.61 -22.75 -23.26
N TYR A 880 -13.02 -21.58 -23.04
CA TYR A 880 -12.62 -21.14 -21.72
C TYR A 880 -13.85 -20.67 -20.94
N GLU A 881 -14.05 -21.28 -19.77
CA GLU A 881 -15.06 -20.81 -18.81
C GLU A 881 -14.54 -19.60 -18.05
N ALA A 882 -14.91 -18.41 -18.53
CA ALA A 882 -14.53 -17.12 -17.98
C ALA A 882 -15.54 -16.67 -16.92
N PRO A 883 -15.12 -16.41 -15.66
CA PRO A 883 -16.01 -15.89 -14.64
C PRO A 883 -16.39 -14.42 -14.92
N LEU A 884 -17.67 -14.08 -14.79
CA LEU A 884 -18.18 -12.71 -14.89
C LEU A 884 -18.46 -12.12 -13.51
N TYR A 885 -17.81 -11.01 -13.20
CA TYR A 885 -17.98 -10.25 -11.95
C TYR A 885 -18.65 -8.89 -12.20
N LYS A 886 -19.28 -8.33 -11.16
CA LYS A 886 -19.84 -6.98 -11.24
C LYS A 886 -18.74 -5.93 -11.28
N THR A 887 -17.72 -6.06 -10.43
CA THR A 887 -16.59 -5.11 -10.32
C THR A 887 -15.24 -5.82 -10.44
N SER A 888 -14.19 -5.05 -10.77
CA SER A 888 -12.79 -5.51 -10.85
C SER A 888 -12.20 -6.01 -9.52
N VAL A 889 -12.88 -5.79 -8.39
CA VAL A 889 -12.47 -6.33 -7.09
C VAL A 889 -12.63 -7.84 -7.01
N ARG A 890 -13.56 -8.42 -7.80
CA ARG A 890 -13.91 -9.87 -7.90
C ARG A 890 -14.36 -10.55 -6.59
N ALA A 891 -14.02 -10.01 -5.43
CA ALA A 891 -14.53 -10.41 -4.13
C ALA A 891 -15.83 -9.68 -3.74
N GLY A 892 -16.60 -10.32 -2.86
CA GLY A 892 -17.86 -9.84 -2.30
C GLY A 892 -18.24 -10.65 -1.07
N VAL A 893 -19.40 -10.36 -0.48
CA VAL A 893 -19.92 -11.14 0.66
C VAL A 893 -20.38 -12.51 0.14
N LEU A 894 -20.05 -13.59 0.86
CA LEU A 894 -20.55 -14.92 0.51
C LEU A 894 -22.06 -14.99 0.78
N SER A 895 -22.81 -15.34 -0.26
CA SER A 895 -24.25 -15.60 -0.15
C SER A 895 -24.52 -16.95 0.55
N THR A 896 -25.78 -17.23 0.87
CA THR A 896 -26.20 -18.51 1.47
C THR A 896 -25.88 -19.73 0.60
N THR A 897 -25.64 -19.54 -0.70
CA THR A 897 -25.19 -20.59 -1.63
C THR A 897 -23.67 -20.75 -1.69
N GLY A 898 -22.92 -19.99 -0.89
CA GLY A 898 -21.45 -19.98 -0.89
C GLY A 898 -20.82 -19.19 -2.05
N GLN A 899 -21.62 -18.54 -2.90
CA GLN A 899 -21.12 -17.72 -4.01
C GLN A 899 -20.99 -16.25 -3.60
N SER A 900 -19.94 -15.59 -4.08
CA SER A 900 -19.73 -14.14 -3.89
C SER A 900 -20.89 -13.32 -4.49
N THR A 901 -21.37 -12.30 -3.77
CA THR A 901 -22.37 -11.35 -4.29
C THR A 901 -21.91 -10.56 -5.53
N ASN A 902 -20.60 -10.54 -5.77
CA ASN A 902 -19.96 -9.93 -6.93
C ASN A 902 -19.98 -10.86 -8.16
N PHE A 903 -20.05 -12.17 -7.97
CA PHE A 903 -20.12 -13.13 -9.08
C PHE A 903 -21.49 -13.11 -9.74
N VAL A 904 -21.54 -13.06 -11.07
CA VAL A 904 -22.77 -13.04 -11.86
C VAL A 904 -23.08 -14.40 -12.47
N LEU A 905 -22.21 -14.87 -13.38
CA LEU A 905 -22.31 -16.16 -14.06
C LEU A 905 -20.95 -16.51 -14.72
N SER A 906 -20.78 -17.72 -15.28
CA SER A 906 -19.61 -18.06 -16.10
C SER A 906 -19.95 -18.06 -17.60
N VAL A 907 -19.17 -17.31 -18.39
CA VAL A 907 -19.36 -17.18 -19.84
C VAL A 907 -18.34 -18.07 -20.54
N LEU A 908 -18.81 -18.90 -21.46
CA LEU A 908 -17.93 -19.71 -22.30
C LEU A 908 -17.43 -18.88 -23.48
N LEU A 909 -16.12 -18.71 -23.57
CA LEU A 909 -15.43 -17.99 -24.64
C LEU A 909 -14.63 -18.96 -25.50
N ASP A 910 -14.73 -18.87 -26.82
CA ASP A 910 -13.88 -19.70 -27.69
C ASP A 910 -12.41 -19.30 -27.52
N SER A 911 -11.53 -20.30 -27.44
CA SER A 911 -10.10 -20.09 -27.37
C SER A 911 -9.32 -21.22 -28.04
N GLU A 912 -8.19 -20.86 -28.66
CA GLU A 912 -7.22 -21.82 -29.19
C GLU A 912 -6.30 -22.38 -28.10
N LEU A 913 -6.06 -21.59 -27.05
CA LEU A 913 -5.16 -21.92 -25.95
C LEU A 913 -5.91 -22.70 -24.84
N PRO A 914 -5.20 -23.58 -24.10
CA PRO A 914 -5.81 -24.37 -23.04
C PRO A 914 -6.34 -23.49 -21.91
N SER A 915 -7.41 -23.92 -21.24
CA SER A 915 -8.03 -23.17 -20.14
C SER A 915 -7.04 -22.78 -19.03
N ASP A 916 -6.07 -23.64 -18.71
CA ASP A 916 -5.06 -23.37 -17.67
C ASP A 916 -4.23 -22.11 -17.97
N TYR A 917 -4.00 -21.79 -19.24
CA TYR A 917 -3.30 -20.56 -19.65
C TYR A 917 -4.06 -19.30 -19.21
N TRP A 918 -5.36 -19.26 -19.45
CA TRP A 918 -6.22 -18.12 -19.10
C TRP A 918 -6.50 -18.01 -17.61
N ILE A 919 -6.57 -19.15 -16.91
CA ILE A 919 -6.65 -19.19 -15.44
C ILE A 919 -5.41 -18.53 -14.84
N LEU A 920 -4.21 -18.90 -15.30
CA LEU A 920 -2.94 -18.34 -14.80
C LEU A 920 -2.80 -16.84 -15.11
N ARG A 921 -3.36 -16.36 -16.22
CA ARG A 921 -3.41 -14.92 -16.53
C ARG A 921 -4.40 -14.14 -15.68
N GLY A 922 -5.31 -14.82 -14.99
CA GLY A 922 -6.40 -14.19 -14.25
C GLY A 922 -7.45 -13.57 -15.17
N THR A 923 -7.65 -14.13 -16.36
CA THR A 923 -8.60 -13.61 -17.35
C THR A 923 -10.03 -13.80 -16.87
N ALA A 924 -10.75 -12.69 -16.71
CA ALA A 924 -12.14 -12.66 -16.26
C ALA A 924 -12.91 -11.59 -17.01
N LEU A 925 -14.24 -11.69 -16.94
CA LEU A 925 -15.13 -10.65 -17.42
C LEU A 925 -15.59 -9.77 -16.25
N VAL A 926 -15.71 -8.48 -16.50
CA VAL A 926 -16.24 -7.52 -15.53
C VAL A 926 -17.32 -6.65 -16.16
N THR A 927 -18.33 -6.26 -15.37
CA THR A 927 -19.39 -5.35 -15.84
C THR A 927 -19.07 -3.87 -15.64
N LEU A 928 -18.21 -3.57 -14.66
CA LEU A 928 -17.82 -2.21 -14.28
C LEU A 928 -16.31 -2.13 -14.12
N ILE A 929 -15.76 -1.05 -14.67
CA ILE A 929 -14.35 -0.69 -14.58
C ILE A 929 -14.16 0.44 -13.56
N THR A 930 -13.00 0.44 -12.90
CA THR A 930 -12.48 1.55 -12.11
C THR A 930 -11.98 2.67 -13.02
N ASP A 931 -12.07 3.92 -12.54
CA ASP A 931 -11.64 5.12 -13.29
C ASP A 931 -10.12 5.21 -13.51
#